data_AF-A0A812QFI5-F1
#
_entry.id   AF-A0A812QFI5-F1
#
_cell.length_a   1.000
_cell.length_b   1.000
_cell.length_c   1.000
_cell.angle_alpha   90.00
_cell.angle_beta   90.00
_cell.angle_gamma   90.00
#
_symmetry.space_group_name_H-M   'P 1'
#
loop_
_entity.id
_entity.type
_entity.pdbx_description
1 polymer ?
#
loop_
_entity_poly.entity_id
_entity_poly.type
_entity_poly.pdbx_seq_one_letter_code
_entity_poly.pdbx_strand_id
1 'polypeptide(L)'
;MDFGPAAGRNGGQVVAEGTPAAVSKKRGSVTGPYLSGKKSIPVPTNRRITASQNDEARMTTADKKRKSAADSYSSFEIRHSSFDGPRLRVVGARHNNLKNITVDFPLGTLIAVTGVSGSGKSSLVNEILYNQLARSLHRAGTVAGAHDRIEGLHHINKVIRVDQSALGNSPMSNPATYTGVFDLIRQLYAQLPEAKLRGYQARRFSFNVAGGRCEECEGAGQRCVEMHFLPDVWVECETCRGQRYNPETLAVRYREKSIADVLAMSCAEALELFSNIPKIRRVLQTLCDVGLDYVQLGQSAPTLSGGEAQRVKLAAELSRPDTGQTLYLLDEPTTGLHFDDLAKLLEVLHRLVDLGNTVVVIEHNLDVIKQCDWLIDIGPEAGKGGPHKKRAVYKPQDETQAGDLDLDSVGDGVAMPWEADGRRWHVKERIGRDGSPCRWDGRILDEVERRIQDLGDFAPTNWNHRSVVEVTGQKKSDGWFFHALTGERWLVKLKFRTGKRTFNRDTLAAELDLPPLNEMDDIEAYGSTSRVQCKNLRGPWQEVQVAAHTFKEIDKPEFWKMIEQAVAGFEKFVGREEKKPEDLMPWKVLGQKWHLARKGFTPGKKVKWDPELLEDLLELIAEATPGGEYLWNNKVLVHRMVPGQPDPWATIVTKRAENVELALNGPKGAVQLGQFAALASDAELDTRREDRDTVRLRFDSPDALTSSELPEFIHRHLEVSVSGAGA
;
A
#
# COMPACT_ATOMS: atom_id res chain seq x y z
N MET A 1 5.86 -26.60 12.95
CA MET A 1 6.00 -25.59 14.02
C MET A 1 4.64 -24.97 14.29
N ASP A 2 4.34 -24.63 15.54
CA ASP A 2 3.10 -23.98 15.98
C ASP A 2 3.45 -22.66 16.68
N PHE A 3 2.78 -21.58 16.28
CA PHE A 3 2.99 -20.24 16.81
C PHE A 3 1.83 -19.85 17.73
N GLY A 4 2.12 -19.13 18.81
CA GLY A 4 1.10 -18.73 19.80
C GLY A 4 1.70 -17.96 20.97
N PRO A 5 1.07 -18.00 22.16
CA PRO A 5 -0.18 -18.69 22.50
C PRO A 5 -1.46 -17.98 22.01
N ALA A 6 -1.36 -16.74 21.55
CA ALA A 6 -2.49 -15.96 21.03
C ALA A 6 -2.10 -15.17 19.76
N ALA A 7 -3.02 -14.38 19.22
CA ALA A 7 -2.78 -13.53 18.05
C ALA A 7 -2.22 -12.14 18.44
N GLY A 8 -1.69 -11.43 17.45
CA GLY A 8 -1.16 -10.06 17.62
C GLY A 8 -0.01 -9.98 18.61
N ARG A 9 -0.04 -8.96 19.49
CA ARG A 9 1.02 -8.69 20.48
C ARG A 9 1.20 -9.82 21.51
N ASN A 10 0.19 -10.67 21.68
CA ASN A 10 0.21 -11.80 22.61
C ASN A 10 0.67 -13.11 21.93
N GLY A 11 1.10 -13.03 20.67
CA GLY A 11 1.64 -14.14 19.88
C GLY A 11 3.15 -14.03 19.63
N GLY A 12 3.58 -14.59 18.50
CA GLY A 12 4.97 -14.46 18.03
C GLY A 12 5.97 -15.40 18.70
N GLN A 13 5.51 -16.34 19.52
CA GLN A 13 6.35 -17.35 20.17
C GLN A 13 6.12 -18.72 19.53
N VAL A 14 7.19 -19.51 19.40
CA VAL A 14 7.08 -20.92 19.01
C VAL A 14 6.61 -21.72 20.22
N VAL A 15 5.33 -22.10 20.24
CA VAL A 15 4.71 -22.83 21.37
C VAL A 15 4.91 -24.35 21.26
N ALA A 16 5.11 -24.85 20.05
CA ALA A 16 5.48 -26.24 19.81
C ALA A 16 6.25 -26.40 18.49
N GLU A 17 7.24 -27.29 18.50
CA GLU A 17 8.03 -27.67 17.34
C GLU A 17 8.23 -29.20 17.33
N GLY A 18 8.23 -29.79 16.14
CA GLY A 18 8.37 -31.22 15.93
C GLY A 18 7.37 -31.77 14.92
N THR A 19 7.28 -33.10 14.85
CA THR A 19 6.32 -33.82 13.99
C THR A 19 4.87 -33.54 14.43
N PRO A 20 3.86 -33.73 13.55
CA PRO A 20 2.45 -33.54 13.93
C PRO A 20 2.03 -34.34 15.18
N ALA A 21 2.56 -35.56 15.33
CA ALA A 21 2.33 -36.40 16.51
C ALA A 21 3.04 -35.89 17.79
N ALA A 22 4.14 -35.16 17.65
CA ALA A 22 4.81 -34.51 18.77
C ALA A 22 4.05 -33.23 19.18
N VAL A 23 3.64 -32.40 18.22
CA VAL A 23 2.86 -31.18 18.44
C VAL A 23 1.51 -31.50 19.10
N SER A 24 0.83 -32.56 18.68
CA SER A 24 -0.47 -32.97 19.26
C SER A 24 -0.41 -33.33 20.76
N LYS A 25 0.78 -33.63 21.30
CA LYS A 25 1.01 -33.95 22.71
C LYS A 25 1.47 -32.75 23.54
N LYS A 26 1.85 -31.63 22.91
CA LYS A 26 2.37 -30.44 23.60
C LYS A 26 1.21 -29.65 24.22
N ARG A 27 1.26 -29.44 25.55
CA ARG A 27 0.20 -28.74 26.29
C ARG A 27 0.07 -27.25 25.96
N GLY A 28 1.15 -26.60 25.52
CA GLY A 28 1.15 -25.17 25.15
C GLY A 28 0.69 -24.90 23.71
N SER A 29 0.46 -25.93 22.91
CA SER A 29 0.00 -25.81 21.53
C SER A 29 -1.51 -25.59 21.49
N VAL A 30 -1.95 -24.52 20.83
CA VAL A 30 -3.38 -24.26 20.57
C VAL A 30 -3.89 -25.21 19.49
N THR A 31 -3.03 -25.58 18.55
CA THR A 31 -3.30 -26.51 17.45
C THR A 31 -3.36 -27.98 17.91
N GLY A 32 -2.56 -28.35 18.92
CA GLY A 32 -2.39 -29.74 19.39
C GLY A 32 -3.69 -30.45 19.81
N PRO A 33 -4.61 -29.81 20.56
CA PRO A 33 -5.93 -30.37 20.89
C PRO A 33 -6.77 -30.73 19.67
N TYR A 34 -6.69 -29.98 18.56
CA TYR A 34 -7.42 -30.27 17.33
C TYR A 34 -6.79 -31.44 16.57
N LEU A 35 -5.46 -31.48 16.48
CA LEU A 35 -4.73 -32.60 15.86
C LEU A 35 -4.93 -33.92 16.61
N SER A 36 -5.08 -33.88 17.93
CA SER A 36 -5.33 -35.06 18.76
C SER A 36 -6.80 -35.46 18.83
N GLY A 37 -7.72 -34.67 18.27
CA GLY A 37 -9.17 -34.88 18.36
C GLY A 37 -9.78 -34.58 19.73
N LYS A 38 -8.99 -34.05 20.69
CA LYS A 38 -9.50 -33.62 22.01
C LYS A 38 -10.43 -32.42 21.91
N LYS A 39 -10.17 -31.53 20.95
CA LYS A 39 -11.07 -30.47 20.51
C LYS A 39 -11.50 -30.77 19.09
N SER A 40 -12.76 -30.49 18.78
CA SER A 40 -13.28 -30.48 17.41
C SER A 40 -14.48 -29.55 17.34
N ILE A 41 -14.79 -29.07 16.13
CA ILE A 41 -16.03 -28.34 15.89
C ILE A 41 -17.15 -29.40 15.79
N PRO A 42 -18.15 -29.41 16.69
CA PRO A 42 -19.17 -30.45 16.74
C PRO A 42 -20.14 -30.31 15.57
N VAL A 43 -20.74 -31.41 15.11
CA VAL A 43 -21.83 -31.34 14.11
C VAL A 43 -23.13 -30.92 14.83
N PRO A 44 -23.93 -29.98 14.28
CA PRO A 44 -25.20 -29.59 14.88
C PRO A 44 -26.14 -30.80 15.03
N THR A 45 -26.77 -30.94 16.19
CA THR A 45 -27.71 -32.03 16.46
C THR A 45 -29.01 -31.91 15.66
N ASN A 46 -29.45 -30.67 15.41
CA ASN A 46 -30.61 -30.34 14.59
C ASN A 46 -30.22 -29.33 13.51
N ARG A 47 -30.69 -29.53 12.29
CA ARG A 47 -30.61 -28.52 11.21
C ARG A 47 -31.94 -27.77 11.13
N ARG A 48 -31.91 -26.50 10.70
CA ARG A 48 -33.09 -25.61 10.64
C ARG A 48 -34.13 -26.05 9.60
N ILE A 49 -33.75 -26.95 8.70
CA ILE A 49 -34.63 -27.55 7.70
C ILE A 49 -35.16 -28.88 8.24
N THR A 50 -36.47 -28.96 8.48
CA THR A 50 -37.16 -30.23 8.71
C THR A 50 -37.40 -30.90 7.37
N ALA A 51 -36.85 -32.11 7.17
CA ALA A 51 -37.22 -32.95 6.04
C ALA A 51 -38.74 -33.20 6.07
N SER A 52 -39.44 -32.99 4.95
CA SER A 52 -40.85 -33.37 4.91
C SER A 52 -40.96 -34.89 5.06
N GLN A 53 -41.86 -35.37 5.90
CA GLN A 53 -42.11 -36.81 6.13
C GLN A 53 -42.59 -37.56 4.86
N ASN A 54 -42.74 -36.87 3.72
CA ASN A 54 -43.23 -37.44 2.47
C ASN A 54 -42.16 -38.11 1.61
N ASP A 55 -40.86 -37.91 1.87
CA ASP A 55 -39.80 -38.51 1.05
C ASP A 55 -39.57 -40.00 1.36
N GLU A 56 -39.87 -40.50 2.57
CA GLU A 56 -39.79 -41.93 2.88
C GLU A 56 -41.02 -42.73 2.39
N ALA A 57 -42.19 -42.10 2.30
CA ALA A 57 -43.45 -42.76 1.93
C ALA A 57 -43.62 -43.00 0.41
N ARG A 58 -42.74 -42.42 -0.44
CA ARG A 58 -42.81 -42.53 -1.91
C ARG A 58 -41.87 -43.58 -2.53
N MET A 59 -41.18 -44.40 -1.73
CA MET A 59 -40.40 -45.52 -2.26
C MET A 59 -41.32 -46.67 -2.70
N THR A 60 -41.62 -46.73 -4.00
CA THR A 60 -42.31 -47.89 -4.58
C THR A 60 -41.36 -49.09 -4.71
N THR A 61 -41.91 -50.30 -4.67
CA THR A 61 -41.19 -51.57 -4.82
C THR A 61 -40.41 -51.70 -6.14
N ALA A 62 -40.71 -50.85 -7.13
CA ALA A 62 -39.99 -50.79 -8.40
C ALA A 62 -38.57 -50.22 -8.25
N ASP A 63 -38.33 -49.27 -7.34
CA ASP A 63 -37.00 -48.66 -7.14
C ASP A 63 -36.00 -49.61 -6.48
N LYS A 64 -36.47 -50.62 -5.74
CA LYS A 64 -35.60 -51.66 -5.15
C LYS A 64 -35.02 -52.61 -6.21
N LYS A 65 -35.66 -52.77 -7.38
CA LYS A 65 -35.23 -53.70 -8.44
C LYS A 65 -34.19 -53.12 -9.41
N ARG A 66 -34.04 -51.79 -9.48
CA ARG A 66 -33.02 -51.12 -10.33
C ARG A 66 -31.59 -51.17 -9.76
N LYS A 67 -31.39 -51.73 -8.56
CA LYS A 67 -30.07 -51.84 -7.92
C LYS A 67 -29.14 -52.91 -8.53
N SER A 68 -29.61 -53.71 -9.48
CA SER A 68 -28.83 -54.79 -10.10
C SER A 68 -28.91 -54.78 -11.62
N ALA A 69 -28.40 -53.74 -12.27
CA ALA A 69 -27.87 -53.83 -13.63
C ALA A 69 -27.06 -52.58 -13.93
N ALA A 70 -25.83 -52.78 -14.39
CA ALA A 70 -24.90 -51.75 -14.80
C ALA A 70 -25.41 -51.07 -16.08
N ASP A 71 -25.87 -49.82 -15.95
CA ASP A 71 -25.93 -48.80 -17.01
C ASP A 71 -26.41 -47.48 -16.37
N SER A 72 -25.47 -46.61 -15.98
CA SER A 72 -25.82 -45.37 -15.25
C SER A 72 -24.96 -44.17 -15.68
N TYR A 73 -25.17 -43.69 -16.90
CA TYR A 73 -24.69 -42.36 -17.35
C TYR A 73 -25.74 -41.60 -18.17
N SER A 74 -27.02 -41.86 -17.95
CA SER A 74 -28.13 -41.12 -18.55
C SER A 74 -29.04 -40.58 -17.45
N SER A 75 -29.19 -39.25 -17.43
CA SER A 75 -30.04 -38.42 -16.55
C SER A 75 -29.80 -38.55 -15.04
N PHE A 76 -28.85 -37.78 -14.51
CA PHE A 76 -28.96 -37.30 -13.12
C PHE A 76 -30.05 -36.21 -13.10
N GLU A 77 -31.31 -36.60 -12.91
CA GLU A 77 -32.32 -35.66 -12.44
C GLU A 77 -31.89 -35.17 -11.05
N ILE A 78 -31.69 -33.86 -10.91
CA ILE A 78 -31.45 -33.21 -9.62
C ILE A 78 -32.68 -33.50 -8.75
N ARG A 79 -32.55 -34.41 -7.78
CA ARG A 79 -33.57 -34.64 -6.76
C ARG A 79 -33.70 -33.36 -5.95
N HIS A 80 -34.75 -32.59 -6.23
CA HIS A 80 -35.12 -31.43 -5.42
C HIS A 80 -35.66 -31.98 -4.10
N SER A 81 -34.85 -31.97 -3.05
CA SER A 81 -35.36 -32.22 -1.70
C SER A 81 -36.42 -31.15 -1.40
N SER A 82 -37.60 -31.62 -0.97
CA SER A 82 -38.79 -30.79 -0.87
C SER A 82 -38.71 -29.85 0.34
N PHE A 83 -38.20 -28.64 0.14
CA PHE A 83 -38.31 -27.54 1.10
C PHE A 83 -39.62 -26.77 0.86
N ASP A 84 -40.45 -26.66 1.91
CA ASP A 84 -41.79 -26.04 1.85
C ASP A 84 -41.82 -24.59 2.37
N GLY A 85 -40.64 -23.98 2.60
CA GLY A 85 -40.49 -22.61 3.09
C GLY A 85 -40.11 -21.57 2.02
N PRO A 86 -39.89 -20.30 2.43
CA PRO A 86 -39.49 -19.22 1.52
C PRO A 86 -38.11 -19.50 0.92
N ARG A 87 -37.99 -19.39 -0.41
CA ARG A 87 -36.74 -19.67 -1.14
C ARG A 87 -36.46 -18.63 -2.21
N LEU A 88 -35.18 -18.41 -2.50
CA LEU A 88 -34.75 -17.81 -3.76
C LEU A 88 -34.47 -18.91 -4.77
N ARG A 89 -34.98 -18.78 -6.00
CA ARG A 89 -34.71 -19.74 -7.08
C ARG A 89 -34.04 -19.04 -8.24
N VAL A 90 -32.84 -19.46 -8.60
CA VAL A 90 -32.14 -19.01 -9.80
C VAL A 90 -32.49 -19.96 -10.93
N VAL A 91 -33.13 -19.46 -11.99
CA VAL A 91 -33.59 -20.26 -13.14
C VAL A 91 -32.68 -20.04 -14.34
N GLY A 92 -32.27 -21.14 -14.98
CA GLY A 92 -31.55 -21.12 -16.26
C GLY A 92 -30.18 -20.44 -16.22
N ALA A 93 -29.44 -20.59 -15.12
CA ALA A 93 -28.10 -20.02 -14.94
C ALA A 93 -27.11 -20.64 -15.94
N ARG A 94 -26.58 -19.79 -16.83
CA ARG A 94 -25.73 -20.18 -17.97
C ARG A 94 -24.49 -19.29 -18.14
N HIS A 95 -24.17 -18.49 -17.14
CA HIS A 95 -22.98 -17.64 -17.15
C HIS A 95 -21.70 -18.49 -17.08
N ASN A 96 -20.69 -18.12 -17.86
CA ASN A 96 -19.41 -18.83 -17.99
C ASN A 96 -19.59 -20.33 -18.30
N ASN A 97 -19.22 -21.22 -17.38
CA ASN A 97 -19.29 -22.67 -17.57
C ASN A 97 -20.56 -23.31 -17.01
N LEU A 98 -21.51 -22.54 -16.46
CA LEU A 98 -22.76 -23.05 -15.91
C LEU A 98 -23.65 -23.65 -17.02
N LYS A 99 -24.20 -24.84 -16.77
CA LYS A 99 -24.93 -25.66 -17.76
C LYS A 99 -26.45 -25.47 -17.71
N ASN A 100 -26.91 -24.22 -17.84
CA ASN A 100 -28.34 -23.87 -17.76
C ASN A 100 -29.02 -24.43 -16.50
N ILE A 101 -28.38 -24.26 -15.35
CA ILE A 101 -28.80 -24.89 -14.09
C ILE A 101 -29.92 -24.09 -13.43
N THR A 102 -30.82 -24.79 -12.74
CA THR A 102 -31.83 -24.18 -11.85
C THR A 102 -31.57 -24.63 -10.43
N VAL A 103 -31.44 -23.68 -9.50
CA VAL A 103 -31.00 -23.95 -8.12
C VAL A 103 -31.83 -23.16 -7.11
N ASP A 104 -32.19 -23.82 -6.01
CA ASP A 104 -32.94 -23.26 -4.89
C ASP A 104 -32.03 -22.92 -3.70
N PHE A 105 -32.25 -21.74 -3.11
CA PHE A 105 -31.62 -21.23 -1.89
C PHE A 105 -32.70 -21.05 -0.81
N PRO A 106 -32.83 -21.98 0.16
CA PRO A 106 -33.82 -21.89 1.23
C PRO A 106 -33.51 -20.75 2.22
N LEU A 107 -34.43 -19.81 2.40
CA LEU A 107 -34.21 -18.63 3.24
C LEU A 107 -34.36 -18.97 4.74
N GLY A 108 -33.70 -18.18 5.57
CA GLY A 108 -33.62 -18.38 7.03
C GLY A 108 -32.70 -19.54 7.43
N THR A 109 -31.73 -19.89 6.57
CA THR A 109 -30.84 -21.03 6.78
C THR A 109 -29.38 -20.67 6.48
N LEU A 110 -28.45 -21.48 7.00
CA LEU A 110 -27.04 -21.44 6.62
C LEU A 110 -26.80 -22.36 5.41
N ILE A 111 -26.48 -21.79 4.26
CA ILE A 111 -26.30 -22.51 2.99
C ILE A 111 -24.82 -22.54 2.61
N ALA A 112 -24.28 -23.73 2.32
CA ALA A 112 -22.96 -23.86 1.71
C ALA A 112 -23.07 -24.14 0.21
N VAL A 113 -22.32 -23.39 -0.59
CA VAL A 113 -22.07 -23.68 -2.01
C VAL A 113 -20.67 -24.28 -2.13
N THR A 114 -20.60 -25.56 -2.48
CA THR A 114 -19.37 -26.36 -2.57
C THR A 114 -19.09 -26.81 -3.99
N GLY A 115 -17.94 -27.45 -4.20
CA GLY A 115 -17.52 -27.97 -5.49
C GLY A 115 -16.07 -27.62 -5.81
N VAL A 116 -15.45 -28.30 -6.77
CA VAL A 116 -14.02 -28.09 -7.12
C VAL A 116 -13.73 -26.65 -7.59
N SER A 117 -12.48 -26.21 -7.49
CA SER A 117 -12.09 -24.88 -8.02
C SER A 117 -12.39 -24.80 -9.53
N GLY A 118 -12.99 -23.69 -9.98
CA GLY A 118 -13.42 -23.54 -11.38
C GLY A 118 -14.72 -24.27 -11.76
N SER A 119 -15.47 -24.84 -10.81
CA SER A 119 -16.77 -25.47 -11.09
C SER A 119 -17.90 -24.48 -11.40
N GLY A 120 -17.71 -23.19 -11.10
CA GLY A 120 -18.70 -22.13 -11.34
C GLY A 120 -19.39 -21.57 -10.08
N LYS A 121 -18.89 -21.88 -8.88
CA LYS A 121 -19.41 -21.35 -7.59
C LYS A 121 -19.53 -19.83 -7.57
N SER A 122 -18.43 -19.12 -7.84
CA SER A 122 -18.41 -17.65 -7.88
C SER A 122 -19.28 -17.10 -9.00
N SER A 123 -19.40 -17.80 -10.14
CA SER A 123 -20.31 -17.40 -11.22
C SER A 123 -21.78 -17.50 -10.83
N LEU A 124 -22.17 -18.54 -10.09
CA LEU A 124 -23.53 -18.68 -9.58
C LEU A 124 -23.84 -17.65 -8.48
N VAL A 125 -22.97 -17.55 -7.48
CA VAL A 125 -23.24 -16.76 -6.27
C VAL A 125 -22.90 -15.27 -6.44
N ASN A 126 -21.71 -14.94 -6.94
CA ASN A 126 -21.27 -13.55 -7.05
C ASN A 126 -21.73 -12.90 -8.36
N GLU A 127 -21.58 -13.58 -9.51
CA GLU A 127 -21.82 -12.94 -10.81
C GLU A 127 -23.29 -12.95 -11.22
N ILE A 128 -24.07 -13.97 -10.84
CA ILE A 128 -25.51 -14.03 -11.07
C ILE A 128 -26.28 -13.55 -9.84
N LEU A 129 -26.26 -14.32 -8.75
CA LEU A 129 -27.16 -14.10 -7.61
C LEU A 129 -26.95 -12.72 -6.96
N TYR A 130 -25.71 -12.39 -6.56
CA TYR A 130 -25.40 -11.10 -5.95
C TYR A 130 -25.68 -9.93 -6.90
N ASN A 131 -25.15 -9.95 -8.12
CA ASN A 131 -25.30 -8.83 -9.05
C ASN A 131 -26.77 -8.56 -9.40
N GLN A 132 -27.58 -9.60 -9.54
CA GLN A 132 -29.02 -9.45 -9.79
C GLN A 132 -29.73 -8.86 -8.57
N LEU A 133 -29.45 -9.38 -7.37
CA LEU A 133 -30.03 -8.86 -6.13
C LEU A 133 -29.60 -7.42 -5.84
N ALA A 134 -28.32 -7.08 -6.04
CA ALA A 134 -27.79 -5.74 -5.84
C ALA A 134 -28.40 -4.74 -6.82
N ARG A 135 -28.63 -5.16 -8.07
CA ARG A 135 -29.34 -4.34 -9.06
C ARG A 135 -30.80 -4.11 -8.67
N SER A 136 -31.52 -5.16 -8.27
CA SER A 136 -32.94 -5.07 -7.93
C SER A 136 -33.21 -4.34 -6.62
N LEU A 137 -32.40 -4.59 -5.58
CA LEU A 137 -32.64 -4.06 -4.23
C LEU A 137 -31.90 -2.75 -3.98
N HIS A 138 -30.68 -2.58 -4.50
CA HIS A 138 -29.84 -1.41 -4.22
C HIS A 138 -29.67 -0.47 -5.42
N ARG A 139 -30.31 -0.77 -6.56
CA ARG A 139 -30.16 -0.03 -7.83
C ARG A 139 -28.70 0.10 -8.27
N ALA A 140 -27.88 -0.90 -7.94
CA ALA A 140 -26.48 -0.94 -8.34
C ALA A 140 -26.35 -1.04 -9.86
N GLY A 141 -25.32 -0.39 -10.43
CA GLY A 141 -25.00 -0.45 -11.86
C GLY A 141 -24.35 -1.77 -12.32
N THR A 142 -24.50 -2.85 -11.54
CA THR A 142 -23.93 -4.17 -11.83
C THR A 142 -24.75 -4.89 -12.89
N VAL A 143 -24.07 -5.63 -13.78
CA VAL A 143 -24.71 -6.50 -14.76
C VAL A 143 -24.66 -7.93 -14.22
N ALA A 144 -25.83 -8.56 -14.08
CA ALA A 144 -25.90 -9.96 -13.69
C ALA A 144 -25.48 -10.87 -14.86
N GLY A 145 -24.76 -11.94 -14.54
CA GLY A 145 -24.39 -12.98 -15.51
C GLY A 145 -25.62 -13.61 -16.17
N ALA A 146 -25.43 -14.31 -17.29
CA ALA A 146 -26.52 -14.89 -18.06
C ALA A 146 -27.37 -15.90 -17.25
N HIS A 147 -28.65 -15.58 -17.08
CA HIS A 147 -29.68 -16.41 -16.42
C HIS A 147 -31.06 -16.03 -16.99
N ASP A 148 -32.10 -16.82 -16.72
CA ASP A 148 -33.46 -16.53 -17.21
C ASP A 148 -34.20 -15.57 -16.29
N ARG A 149 -34.25 -15.89 -14.99
CA ARG A 149 -34.87 -15.07 -13.94
C ARG A 149 -34.47 -15.56 -12.55
N ILE A 150 -34.69 -14.72 -11.54
CA ILE A 150 -34.62 -15.09 -10.13
C ILE A 150 -36.01 -14.93 -9.51
N GLU A 151 -36.54 -16.01 -8.94
CA GLU A 151 -37.83 -16.04 -8.24
C GLU A 151 -37.62 -15.89 -6.73
N GLY A 152 -38.62 -15.39 -5.99
CA GLY A 152 -38.56 -15.22 -4.53
C GLY A 152 -37.93 -13.92 -4.02
N LEU A 153 -37.64 -12.96 -4.92
CA LEU A 153 -37.01 -11.66 -4.60
C LEU A 153 -37.74 -10.86 -3.50
N HIS A 154 -39.06 -11.01 -3.39
CA HIS A 154 -39.89 -10.28 -2.41
C HIS A 154 -39.67 -10.73 -0.96
N HIS A 155 -38.96 -11.85 -0.73
CA HIS A 155 -38.65 -12.33 0.62
C HIS A 155 -37.41 -11.67 1.23
N ILE A 156 -36.63 -10.93 0.44
CA ILE A 156 -35.38 -10.28 0.88
C ILE A 156 -35.46 -8.79 0.58
N ASN A 157 -35.05 -7.97 1.55
CA ASN A 157 -35.00 -6.52 1.39
C ASN A 157 -33.58 -5.95 1.24
N LYS A 158 -32.56 -6.75 1.55
CA LYS A 158 -31.15 -6.33 1.51
C LYS A 158 -30.24 -7.50 1.15
N VAL A 159 -29.23 -7.26 0.31
CA VAL A 159 -28.16 -8.24 0.02
C VAL A 159 -26.81 -7.67 0.42
N ILE A 160 -25.99 -8.44 1.11
CA ILE A 160 -24.66 -8.01 1.56
C ILE A 160 -23.65 -9.02 1.07
N ARG A 161 -22.61 -8.55 0.38
CA ARG A 161 -21.44 -9.36 0.04
C ARG A 161 -20.28 -9.01 0.95
N VAL A 162 -19.69 -10.04 1.56
CA VAL A 162 -18.50 -9.92 2.40
C VAL A 162 -17.35 -10.68 1.72
N ASP A 163 -16.55 -9.94 0.95
CA ASP A 163 -15.39 -10.45 0.23
C ASP A 163 -14.06 -10.12 0.94
N GLN A 164 -12.99 -10.79 0.50
CA GLN A 164 -11.63 -10.59 1.00
C GLN A 164 -10.93 -9.35 0.43
N SER A 165 -11.63 -8.50 -0.33
CA SER A 165 -11.02 -7.27 -0.85
C SER A 165 -10.59 -6.36 0.31
N ALA A 166 -9.50 -5.61 0.12
CA ALA A 166 -9.03 -4.68 1.14
C ALA A 166 -10.14 -3.68 1.53
N LEU A 167 -10.23 -3.28 2.80
CA LEU A 167 -11.20 -2.28 3.27
C LEU A 167 -11.02 -0.94 2.56
N GLY A 168 -9.78 -0.62 2.21
CA GLY A 168 -9.37 0.58 1.48
C GLY A 168 -7.85 0.61 1.34
N ASN A 169 -7.36 1.33 0.33
CA ASN A 169 -5.93 1.43 0.02
C ASN A 169 -5.21 2.57 0.76
N SER A 170 -5.90 3.24 1.68
CA SER A 170 -5.38 4.41 2.40
C SER A 170 -5.22 4.11 3.90
N PRO A 171 -4.15 4.61 4.56
CA PRO A 171 -4.00 4.56 6.02
C PRO A 171 -5.13 5.25 6.80
N MET A 172 -5.94 6.08 6.13
CA MET A 172 -7.11 6.74 6.71
C MET A 172 -8.27 5.76 6.96
N SER A 173 -8.28 4.63 6.26
CA SER A 173 -9.22 3.53 6.49
C SER A 173 -8.66 2.63 7.59
N ASN A 174 -9.46 2.31 8.60
CA ASN A 174 -9.10 1.43 9.70
C ASN A 174 -10.37 0.79 10.29
N PRO A 175 -10.25 -0.22 11.18
CA PRO A 175 -11.41 -0.87 11.79
C PRO A 175 -12.37 0.10 12.47
N ALA A 176 -11.86 1.14 13.13
CA ALA A 176 -12.70 2.10 13.84
C ALA A 176 -13.52 2.99 12.90
N THR A 177 -12.94 3.45 11.79
CA THR A 177 -13.67 4.24 10.78
C THR A 177 -14.66 3.40 9.99
N TYR A 178 -14.29 2.17 9.64
CA TYR A 178 -15.14 1.30 8.83
C TYR A 178 -16.40 0.84 9.57
N THR A 179 -16.26 0.48 10.86
CA THR A 179 -17.41 0.09 11.70
C THR A 179 -18.25 1.28 12.16
N GLY A 180 -17.77 2.52 11.96
CA GLY A 180 -18.43 3.74 12.44
C GLY A 180 -18.29 3.99 13.95
N VAL A 181 -17.62 3.11 14.70
CA VAL A 181 -17.40 3.30 16.15
C VAL A 181 -16.58 4.56 16.42
N PHE A 182 -15.69 4.95 15.48
CA PHE A 182 -14.87 6.14 15.62
C PHE A 182 -15.72 7.42 15.73
N ASP A 183 -16.87 7.50 15.06
CA ASP A 183 -17.76 8.65 15.13
C ASP A 183 -18.38 8.81 16.52
N LEU A 184 -18.76 7.68 17.14
CA LEU A 184 -19.27 7.64 18.51
C LEU A 184 -18.19 8.08 19.51
N ILE A 185 -16.95 7.63 19.30
CA ILE A 185 -15.80 8.03 20.13
C ILE A 185 -15.54 9.53 19.98
N ARG A 186 -15.54 10.08 18.76
CA ARG A 186 -15.35 11.53 18.54
C ARG A 186 -16.43 12.37 19.20
N GLN A 187 -17.68 11.91 19.15
CA GLN A 187 -18.79 12.58 19.84
C GLN A 187 -18.61 12.58 21.35
N LEU A 188 -18.14 11.47 21.92
CA LEU A 188 -17.81 11.37 23.34
C LEU A 188 -16.70 12.37 23.72
N TYR A 189 -15.59 12.41 22.98
CA TYR A 189 -14.47 13.31 23.26
C TYR A 189 -14.89 14.79 23.19
N ALA A 190 -15.79 15.14 22.29
CA ALA A 190 -16.35 16.50 22.21
C ALA A 190 -17.23 16.89 23.41
N GLN A 191 -17.75 15.91 24.17
CA GLN A 191 -18.58 16.15 25.34
C GLN A 191 -17.76 16.30 26.63
N LEU A 192 -16.46 16.01 26.61
CA LEU A 192 -15.59 16.10 27.79
C LEU A 192 -15.45 17.55 28.28
N PRO A 193 -15.28 17.80 29.59
CA PRO A 193 -15.15 19.15 30.14
C PRO A 193 -14.03 19.96 29.49
N GLU A 194 -12.86 19.36 29.29
CA GLU A 194 -11.69 19.98 28.65
C GLU A 194 -11.98 20.40 27.20
N ALA A 195 -12.70 19.56 26.46
CA ALA A 195 -13.13 19.86 25.09
C ALA A 195 -14.16 21.00 25.07
N LYS A 196 -15.16 20.97 25.96
CA LYS A 196 -16.18 22.01 26.06
C LYS A 196 -15.59 23.37 26.42
N LEU A 197 -14.66 23.43 27.37
CA LEU A 197 -13.96 24.66 27.75
C LEU A 197 -13.19 25.30 26.58
N ARG A 198 -12.61 24.47 25.71
CA ARG A 198 -11.86 24.92 24.52
C ARG A 198 -12.73 25.09 23.27
N GLY A 199 -14.04 24.88 23.37
CA GLY A 199 -14.96 24.96 22.23
C GLY A 199 -14.76 23.86 21.17
N TYR A 200 -14.14 22.73 21.54
CA TYR A 200 -13.87 21.65 20.61
C TYR A 200 -15.11 20.82 20.31
N GLN A 201 -15.40 20.64 19.02
CA GLN A 201 -16.48 19.79 18.52
C GLN A 201 -15.93 18.45 18.01
N ALA A 202 -16.81 17.50 17.71
CA ALA A 202 -16.42 16.17 17.18
C ALA A 202 -15.58 16.24 15.89
N ARG A 203 -15.66 17.35 15.15
CA ARG A 203 -14.82 17.62 13.97
C ARG A 203 -13.34 17.80 14.33
N ARG A 204 -13.02 18.40 15.49
CA ARG A 204 -11.63 18.57 15.95
C ARG A 204 -10.92 17.23 16.14
N PHE A 205 -11.67 16.23 16.60
CA PHE A 205 -11.21 14.88 16.89
C PHE A 205 -11.20 13.95 15.67
N SER A 206 -11.37 14.48 14.46
CA SER A 206 -11.31 13.68 13.23
C SER A 206 -9.97 13.90 12.55
N PHE A 207 -9.18 12.84 12.37
CA PHE A 207 -7.93 12.91 11.61
C PHE A 207 -8.17 13.18 10.10
N ASN A 208 -9.38 12.96 9.58
CA ASN A 208 -9.72 13.19 8.17
C ASN A 208 -9.96 14.65 7.80
N VAL A 209 -10.01 15.58 8.76
CA VAL A 209 -10.37 16.98 8.52
C VAL A 209 -9.37 17.93 9.17
N ALA A 210 -9.08 19.04 8.48
CA ALA A 210 -8.23 20.09 9.02
C ALA A 210 -8.78 20.65 10.33
N GLY A 211 -7.88 21.03 11.23
CA GLY A 211 -8.21 21.59 12.54
C GLY A 211 -7.42 20.93 13.66
N GLY A 212 -7.73 19.69 14.02
CA GLY A 212 -7.04 18.95 15.09
C GLY A 212 -6.06 17.88 14.63
N ARG A 213 -6.11 17.51 13.34
CA ARG A 213 -5.17 16.55 12.74
C ARG A 213 -3.76 17.11 12.66
N CYS A 214 -2.78 16.24 12.47
CA CYS A 214 -1.44 16.63 12.07
C CYS A 214 -1.45 17.10 10.60
N GLU A 215 -1.10 18.36 10.34
CA GLU A 215 -1.10 18.89 8.96
C GLU A 215 0.08 18.36 8.12
N GLU A 216 1.19 17.95 8.76
CA GLU A 216 2.37 17.44 8.05
C GLU A 216 2.12 16.11 7.32
N CYS A 217 1.29 15.23 7.89
CA CYS A 217 0.87 13.98 7.27
C CYS A 217 -0.62 13.98 6.90
N GLU A 218 -1.28 15.14 6.94
CA GLU A 218 -2.72 15.31 6.70
C GLU A 218 -3.62 14.34 7.48
N GLY A 219 -3.16 13.92 8.68
CA GLY A 219 -3.87 12.99 9.55
C GLY A 219 -3.66 11.50 9.27
N ALA A 220 -2.86 11.12 8.27
CA ALA A 220 -2.56 9.71 7.99
C ALA A 220 -1.70 9.06 9.08
N GLY A 221 -0.88 9.85 9.79
CA GLY A 221 0.11 9.36 10.77
C GLY A 221 1.34 8.73 10.10
N GLN A 222 1.26 8.46 8.81
CA GLN A 222 2.33 7.97 7.95
C GLN A 222 2.46 8.86 6.72
N ARG A 223 3.62 8.84 6.08
CA ARG A 223 3.95 9.53 4.84
C ARG A 223 4.24 8.50 3.77
N CYS A 224 3.60 8.65 2.62
CA CYS A 224 3.84 7.81 1.47
C CYS A 224 5.13 8.25 0.79
N VAL A 225 6.17 7.42 0.87
CA VAL A 225 7.40 7.56 0.11
C VAL A 225 7.21 6.82 -1.19
N GLU A 226 7.17 7.59 -2.27
CA GLU A 226 6.98 7.07 -3.63
C GLU A 226 8.26 6.37 -4.09
N MET A 227 8.16 5.08 -4.37
CA MET A 227 9.29 4.25 -4.77
C MET A 227 9.22 3.99 -6.27
N HIS A 228 10.35 4.07 -6.97
CA HIS A 228 10.36 4.04 -8.43
C HIS A 228 10.12 2.63 -9.00
N PHE A 229 10.49 1.59 -8.25
CA PHE A 229 10.48 0.18 -8.70
C PHE A 229 9.82 -0.78 -7.71
N LEU A 230 9.49 -0.28 -6.51
CA LEU A 230 8.85 -1.06 -5.45
C LEU A 230 7.49 -0.43 -5.16
N PRO A 231 6.54 -1.18 -4.56
CA PRO A 231 5.33 -0.59 -4.02
C PRO A 231 5.67 0.57 -3.09
N ASP A 232 4.87 1.63 -3.13
CA ASP A 232 5.04 2.79 -2.26
C ASP A 232 5.12 2.36 -0.79
N VAL A 233 6.07 2.96 -0.07
CA VAL A 233 6.33 2.60 1.33
C VAL A 233 5.75 3.69 2.22
N TRP A 234 5.00 3.26 3.23
CA TRP A 234 4.44 4.16 4.25
C TRP A 234 5.40 4.25 5.43
N VAL A 235 6.03 5.41 5.59
CA VAL A 235 6.95 5.69 6.69
C VAL A 235 6.23 6.48 7.79
N GLU A 236 6.54 6.24 9.05
CA GLU A 236 5.93 6.98 10.16
C GLU A 236 6.19 8.49 10.05
N CYS A 237 5.18 9.32 10.35
CA CYS A 237 5.34 10.77 10.32
C CYS A 237 6.23 11.25 11.47
N GLU A 238 7.34 11.92 11.17
CA GLU A 238 8.28 12.44 12.17
C GLU A 238 7.68 13.51 13.11
N THR A 239 6.68 14.26 12.64
CA THR A 239 6.07 15.35 13.42
C THR A 239 5.12 14.84 14.49
N CYS A 240 4.19 13.95 14.14
CA CYS A 240 3.22 13.42 15.10
C CYS A 240 3.56 12.03 15.63
N ARG A 241 4.63 11.39 15.13
CA ARG A 241 5.06 10.03 15.53
C ARG A 241 3.91 9.03 15.50
N GLY A 242 3.22 8.97 14.36
CA GLY A 242 2.07 8.08 14.16
C GLY A 242 0.77 8.50 14.85
N GLN A 243 0.76 9.53 15.72
CA GLN A 243 -0.41 9.88 16.53
C GLN A 243 -1.55 10.56 15.75
N ARG A 244 -1.33 10.96 14.49
CA ARG A 244 -2.33 11.57 13.58
C ARG A 244 -2.89 12.94 13.99
N TYR A 245 -2.64 13.42 15.20
CA TYR A 245 -3.18 14.67 15.74
C TYR A 245 -2.09 15.65 16.16
N ASN A 246 -2.50 16.91 16.35
CA ASN A 246 -1.65 17.93 16.94
C ASN A 246 -1.69 17.86 18.49
N PRO A 247 -0.67 18.42 19.19
CA PRO A 247 -0.57 18.33 20.66
C PRO A 247 -1.77 18.90 21.41
N GLU A 248 -2.40 19.96 20.89
CA GLU A 248 -3.55 20.60 21.57
C GLU A 248 -4.78 19.69 21.60
N THR A 249 -4.98 18.88 20.57
CA THR A 249 -6.07 17.90 20.50
C THR A 249 -5.81 16.71 21.41
N LEU A 250 -4.54 16.28 21.51
CA LEU A 250 -4.13 15.15 22.37
C LEU A 250 -4.16 15.46 23.87
N ALA A 251 -4.20 16.74 24.23
CA ALA A 251 -4.35 17.17 25.61
C ALA A 251 -5.73 16.83 26.21
N VAL A 252 -6.75 16.58 25.38
CA VAL A 252 -8.07 16.15 25.87
C VAL A 252 -8.07 14.65 26.14
N ARG A 253 -8.40 14.24 27.38
CA ARG A 253 -8.28 12.84 27.82
C ARG A 253 -9.59 12.29 28.39
N TYR A 254 -9.89 11.05 28.04
CA TYR A 254 -10.92 10.23 28.68
C TYR A 254 -10.23 9.12 29.48
N ARG A 255 -10.39 9.12 30.81
CA ARG A 255 -9.73 8.16 31.72
C ARG A 255 -8.22 8.05 31.46
N GLU A 256 -7.53 9.19 31.44
CA GLU A 256 -6.09 9.31 31.12
C GLU A 256 -5.66 8.92 29.69
N LYS A 257 -6.60 8.63 28.78
CA LYS A 257 -6.31 8.27 27.39
C LYS A 257 -6.70 9.38 26.43
N SER A 258 -5.76 9.85 25.62
CA SER A 258 -6.05 10.72 24.48
C SER A 258 -6.74 9.94 23.35
N ILE A 259 -7.28 10.65 22.37
CA ILE A 259 -7.91 9.97 21.22
C ILE A 259 -6.92 9.15 20.39
N ALA A 260 -5.64 9.54 20.34
CA ALA A 260 -4.60 8.74 19.69
C ALA A 260 -4.30 7.47 20.48
N ASP A 261 -4.28 7.54 21.82
CA ASP A 261 -4.09 6.36 22.66
C ASP A 261 -5.22 5.36 22.43
N VAL A 262 -6.47 5.82 22.34
CA VAL A 262 -7.63 4.96 22.04
C VAL A 262 -7.49 4.28 20.67
N LEU A 263 -6.98 4.98 19.65
CA LEU A 263 -6.73 4.38 18.35
C LEU A 263 -5.58 3.36 18.36
N ALA A 264 -4.63 3.49 19.29
CA ALA A 264 -3.51 2.56 19.45
C ALA A 264 -3.85 1.32 20.33
N MET A 265 -4.99 1.33 21.01
CA MET A 265 -5.48 0.21 21.83
C MET A 265 -6.02 -0.92 20.95
N SER A 266 -5.91 -2.15 21.45
CA SER A 266 -6.59 -3.31 20.85
C SER A 266 -8.12 -3.19 20.99
N CYS A 267 -8.86 -3.92 20.17
CA CYS A 267 -10.32 -3.95 20.26
C CYS A 267 -10.79 -4.41 21.66
N ALA A 268 -10.10 -5.38 22.27
CA ALA A 268 -10.40 -5.85 23.63
C ALA A 268 -10.13 -4.78 24.70
N GLU A 269 -8.99 -4.09 24.64
CA GLU A 269 -8.65 -3.01 25.58
C GLU A 269 -9.65 -1.85 25.46
N ALA A 270 -10.04 -1.50 24.23
CA ALA A 270 -11.03 -0.46 23.98
C ALA A 270 -12.42 -0.86 24.50
N LEU A 271 -12.81 -2.13 24.34
CA LEU A 271 -14.07 -2.66 24.85
C LEU A 271 -14.16 -2.53 26.38
N GLU A 272 -13.05 -2.81 27.09
CA GLU A 272 -12.96 -2.62 28.53
C GLU A 272 -13.07 -1.14 28.93
N LEU A 273 -12.33 -0.26 28.24
CA LEU A 273 -12.33 1.18 28.48
C LEU A 273 -13.74 1.80 28.33
N PHE A 274 -14.49 1.36 27.32
CA PHE A 274 -15.83 1.86 27.00
C PHE A 274 -16.99 0.96 27.47
N SER A 275 -16.72 0.05 28.43
CA SER A 275 -17.70 -0.86 29.02
C SER A 275 -18.98 -0.17 29.53
N ASN A 276 -18.89 1.08 29.98
CA ASN A 276 -19.99 1.89 30.50
C ASN A 276 -20.76 2.69 29.43
N ILE A 277 -20.38 2.58 28.16
CA ILE A 277 -21.02 3.32 27.05
C ILE A 277 -21.66 2.31 26.09
N PRO A 278 -22.96 1.98 26.25
CA PRO A 278 -23.60 0.87 25.55
C PRO A 278 -23.48 0.94 24.02
N LYS A 279 -23.59 2.15 23.44
CA LYS A 279 -23.49 2.35 21.99
C LYS A 279 -22.11 1.99 21.44
N ILE A 280 -21.04 2.38 22.13
CA ILE A 280 -19.66 2.08 21.73
C ILE A 280 -19.35 0.60 22.01
N ARG A 281 -19.71 0.13 23.21
CA ARG A 281 -19.53 -1.26 23.64
C ARG A 281 -20.14 -2.25 22.65
N ARG A 282 -21.35 -2.02 22.15
CA ARG A 282 -22.02 -2.91 21.19
C ARG A 282 -21.16 -3.14 19.93
N VAL A 283 -20.59 -2.08 19.35
CA VAL A 283 -19.78 -2.19 18.12
C VAL A 283 -18.43 -2.86 18.42
N LEU A 284 -17.78 -2.49 19.51
CA LEU A 284 -16.52 -3.13 19.92
C LEU A 284 -16.69 -4.61 20.24
N GLN A 285 -17.82 -4.99 20.84
CA GLN A 285 -18.17 -6.39 21.09
C GLN A 285 -18.28 -7.15 19.77
N THR A 286 -18.91 -6.59 18.73
CA THR A 286 -18.99 -7.27 17.43
C THR A 286 -17.63 -7.52 16.79
N LEU A 287 -16.66 -6.60 16.97
CA LEU A 287 -15.28 -6.82 16.51
C LEU A 287 -14.59 -7.94 17.30
N CYS A 288 -14.82 -8.03 18.61
CA CYS A 288 -14.26 -9.09 19.43
C CYS A 288 -14.90 -10.46 19.14
N ASP A 289 -16.22 -10.51 18.93
CA ASP A 289 -16.98 -11.72 18.62
C ASP A 289 -16.50 -12.38 17.31
N VAL A 290 -16.10 -11.59 16.31
CA VAL A 290 -15.51 -12.10 15.06
C VAL A 290 -14.02 -12.48 15.19
N GLY A 291 -13.44 -12.40 16.39
CA GLY A 291 -12.05 -12.76 16.66
C GLY A 291 -11.02 -11.71 16.26
N LEU A 292 -11.36 -10.42 16.31
CA LEU A 292 -10.44 -9.30 16.09
C LEU A 292 -10.04 -8.59 17.40
N ASP A 293 -10.12 -9.30 18.53
CA ASP A 293 -9.80 -8.78 19.86
C ASP A 293 -8.39 -8.15 19.95
N TYR A 294 -7.42 -8.72 19.22
CA TYR A 294 -6.02 -8.29 19.19
C TYR A 294 -5.72 -7.13 18.24
N VAL A 295 -6.61 -6.82 17.29
CA VAL A 295 -6.38 -5.80 16.26
C VAL A 295 -6.51 -4.41 16.86
N GLN A 296 -5.62 -3.49 16.51
CA GLN A 296 -5.71 -2.10 16.97
C GLN A 296 -6.83 -1.35 16.24
N LEU A 297 -7.58 -0.52 16.97
CA LEU A 297 -8.69 0.24 16.40
C LEU A 297 -8.27 1.15 15.22
N GLY A 298 -7.09 1.76 15.33
CA GLY A 298 -6.51 2.66 14.35
C GLY A 298 -5.62 1.99 13.31
N GLN A 299 -5.47 0.65 13.32
CA GLN A 299 -4.60 -0.07 12.39
C GLN A 299 -4.96 0.24 10.94
N SER A 300 -3.97 0.66 10.17
CA SER A 300 -4.14 1.04 8.76
C SER A 300 -4.69 -0.12 7.94
N ALA A 301 -5.77 0.11 7.18
CA ALA A 301 -6.43 -0.92 6.37
C ALA A 301 -5.50 -1.68 5.41
N PRO A 302 -4.49 -1.06 4.76
CA PRO A 302 -3.53 -1.78 3.93
C PRO A 302 -2.67 -2.80 4.68
N THR A 303 -2.57 -2.68 6.02
CA THR A 303 -1.79 -3.58 6.86
C THR A 303 -2.61 -4.74 7.43
N LEU A 304 -3.92 -4.76 7.17
CA LEU A 304 -4.78 -5.86 7.55
C LEU A 304 -4.66 -7.00 6.53
N SER A 305 -4.60 -8.23 7.02
CA SER A 305 -4.76 -9.43 6.20
C SER A 305 -6.14 -9.47 5.54
N GLY A 306 -6.27 -10.22 4.43
CA GLY A 306 -7.56 -10.40 3.75
C GLY A 306 -8.65 -10.92 4.69
N GLY A 307 -8.32 -11.89 5.55
CA GLY A 307 -9.24 -12.43 6.55
C GLY A 307 -9.60 -11.43 7.66
N GLU A 308 -8.69 -10.56 8.09
CA GLU A 308 -9.02 -9.47 9.02
C GLU A 308 -9.95 -8.43 8.38
N ALA A 309 -9.66 -8.01 7.15
CA ALA A 309 -10.50 -7.09 6.40
C ALA A 309 -11.93 -7.63 6.24
N GLN A 310 -12.06 -8.91 5.87
CA GLN A 310 -13.35 -9.59 5.75
C GLN A 310 -14.13 -9.60 7.08
N ARG A 311 -13.46 -9.90 8.20
CA ARG A 311 -14.07 -9.90 9.53
C ARG A 311 -14.49 -8.50 10.00
N VAL A 312 -13.73 -7.46 9.67
CA VAL A 312 -14.14 -6.06 9.94
C VAL A 312 -15.42 -5.71 9.17
N LYS A 313 -15.56 -6.13 7.91
CA LYS A 313 -16.79 -5.94 7.12
C LYS A 313 -17.97 -6.67 7.76
N LEU A 314 -17.77 -7.92 8.18
CA LEU A 314 -18.79 -8.71 8.86
C LEU A 314 -19.23 -8.04 10.17
N ALA A 315 -18.28 -7.60 11.01
CA ALA A 315 -18.56 -6.88 12.26
C ALA A 315 -19.35 -5.57 12.02
N ALA A 316 -18.99 -4.82 10.98
CA ALA A 316 -19.70 -3.59 10.62
C ALA A 316 -21.18 -3.86 10.29
N GLU A 317 -21.49 -4.95 9.59
CA GLU A 317 -22.88 -5.30 9.30
C GLU A 317 -23.63 -5.86 10.51
N LEU A 318 -22.97 -6.67 11.35
CA LEU A 318 -23.52 -7.17 12.62
C LEU A 318 -23.88 -6.06 13.60
N SER A 319 -23.17 -4.94 13.53
CA SER A 319 -23.42 -3.77 14.38
C SER A 319 -24.72 -3.03 14.01
N ARG A 320 -25.21 -3.19 12.78
CA ARG A 320 -26.40 -2.51 12.28
C ARG A 320 -27.69 -3.17 12.79
N PRO A 321 -28.82 -2.44 12.85
CA PRO A 321 -30.11 -3.02 13.16
C PRO A 321 -30.48 -4.10 12.13
N ASP A 322 -30.96 -5.23 12.63
CA ASP A 322 -31.36 -6.38 11.83
C ASP A 322 -32.78 -6.21 11.25
N THR A 323 -33.02 -6.74 10.05
CA THR A 323 -34.33 -6.72 9.39
C THR A 323 -34.99 -8.10 9.30
N GLY A 324 -34.28 -9.17 9.67
CA GLY A 324 -34.68 -10.57 9.53
C GLY A 324 -34.86 -11.04 8.08
N GLN A 325 -34.51 -10.20 7.11
CA GLN A 325 -34.76 -10.41 5.67
C GLN A 325 -33.53 -10.02 4.84
N THR A 326 -32.34 -10.15 5.42
CA THR A 326 -31.07 -9.86 4.74
C THR A 326 -30.43 -11.15 4.25
N LEU A 327 -29.90 -11.13 3.02
CA LEU A 327 -29.06 -12.21 2.47
C LEU A 327 -27.59 -11.82 2.57
N TYR A 328 -26.82 -12.59 3.34
CA TYR A 328 -25.37 -12.45 3.45
C TYR A 328 -24.68 -13.45 2.51
N LEU A 329 -23.78 -12.97 1.67
CA LEU A 329 -22.97 -13.79 0.77
C LEU A 329 -21.50 -13.66 1.19
N LEU A 330 -20.88 -14.75 1.61
CA LEU A 330 -19.49 -14.78 2.06
C LEU A 330 -18.67 -15.68 1.14
N ASP A 331 -17.56 -15.14 0.62
CA ASP A 331 -16.65 -15.87 -0.25
C ASP A 331 -15.43 -16.33 0.58
N GLU A 332 -15.27 -17.65 0.73
CA GLU A 332 -14.22 -18.32 1.49
C GLU A 332 -13.87 -17.60 2.81
N PRO A 333 -14.82 -17.46 3.75
CA PRO A 333 -14.60 -16.73 4.99
C PRO A 333 -13.62 -17.42 5.96
N THR A 334 -13.21 -18.66 5.67
CA THR A 334 -12.26 -19.41 6.51
C THR A 334 -10.80 -19.26 6.11
N THR A 335 -10.50 -18.56 5.02
CA THR A 335 -9.13 -18.40 4.53
C THR A 335 -8.25 -17.70 5.57
N GLY A 336 -7.21 -18.42 6.01
CA GLY A 336 -6.27 -17.93 7.02
C GLY A 336 -6.76 -17.97 8.47
N LEU A 337 -7.84 -18.69 8.79
CA LEU A 337 -8.33 -18.86 10.16
C LEU A 337 -7.84 -20.16 10.82
N HIS A 338 -7.47 -20.05 12.09
CA HIS A 338 -7.25 -21.21 12.97
C HIS A 338 -8.58 -21.83 13.40
N PHE A 339 -8.58 -23.11 13.83
CA PHE A 339 -9.80 -23.84 14.21
C PHE A 339 -10.59 -23.20 15.36
N ASP A 340 -9.92 -22.61 16.36
CA ASP A 340 -10.61 -21.89 17.45
C ASP A 340 -11.31 -20.62 16.91
N ASP A 341 -10.72 -19.92 15.94
CA ASP A 341 -11.34 -18.72 15.33
C ASP A 341 -12.44 -19.09 14.34
N LEU A 342 -12.29 -20.23 13.66
CA LEU A 342 -13.34 -20.83 12.85
C LEU A 342 -14.60 -21.11 13.67
N ALA A 343 -14.44 -21.64 14.89
CA ALA A 343 -15.56 -21.90 15.79
C ALA A 343 -16.31 -20.61 16.18
N LYS A 344 -15.57 -19.53 16.49
CA LYS A 344 -16.17 -18.20 16.78
C LYS A 344 -16.92 -17.64 15.57
N LEU A 345 -16.33 -17.75 14.38
CA LEU A 345 -16.97 -17.31 13.15
C LEU A 345 -18.28 -18.05 12.92
N LEU A 346 -18.29 -19.37 13.08
CA LEU A 346 -19.48 -20.20 12.93
C LEU A 346 -20.58 -19.82 13.93
N GLU A 347 -20.22 -19.53 15.18
CA GLU A 347 -21.17 -19.02 16.18
C GLU A 347 -21.82 -17.71 15.69
N VAL A 348 -21.02 -16.77 15.17
CA VAL A 348 -21.51 -15.51 14.62
C VAL A 348 -22.43 -15.72 13.41
N LEU A 349 -22.09 -16.62 12.50
CA LEU A 349 -22.92 -16.94 11.33
C LEU A 349 -24.25 -17.59 11.75
N HIS A 350 -24.23 -18.49 12.74
CA HIS A 350 -25.46 -19.07 13.26
C HIS A 350 -26.35 -18.02 13.93
N ARG A 351 -25.79 -17.09 14.71
CA ARG A 351 -26.59 -15.98 15.28
C ARG A 351 -27.25 -15.13 14.21
N LEU A 352 -26.59 -14.86 13.08
CA LEU A 352 -27.21 -14.14 11.96
C LEU A 352 -28.43 -14.87 11.41
N VAL A 353 -28.31 -16.19 11.26
CA VAL A 353 -29.40 -17.04 10.76
C VAL A 353 -30.53 -17.13 11.79
N ASP A 354 -30.21 -17.21 13.08
CA ASP A 354 -31.20 -17.27 14.16
C ASP A 354 -32.00 -15.96 14.30
N LEU A 355 -31.47 -14.83 13.81
CA LEU A 355 -32.20 -13.56 13.67
C LEU A 355 -33.15 -13.54 12.46
N GLY A 356 -33.20 -14.62 11.67
CA GLY A 356 -34.07 -14.77 10.49
C GLY A 356 -33.36 -14.51 9.16
N ASN A 357 -32.10 -14.06 9.17
CA ASN A 357 -31.37 -13.81 7.94
C ASN A 357 -30.95 -15.11 7.25
N THR A 358 -30.54 -14.98 5.99
CA THR A 358 -29.99 -16.09 5.22
C THR A 358 -28.50 -15.86 5.00
N VAL A 359 -27.68 -16.87 5.23
CA VAL A 359 -26.23 -16.80 5.03
C VAL A 359 -25.83 -17.84 4.01
N VAL A 360 -25.22 -17.40 2.90
CA VAL A 360 -24.65 -18.26 1.87
C VAL A 360 -23.14 -18.13 1.93
N VAL A 361 -22.47 -19.26 2.16
CA VAL A 361 -21.01 -19.34 2.18
C VAL A 361 -20.52 -20.14 0.96
N ILE A 362 -19.53 -19.61 0.25
CA ILE A 362 -18.75 -20.38 -0.72
C ILE A 362 -17.57 -20.97 0.07
N GLU A 363 -17.53 -22.29 0.19
CA GLU A 363 -16.54 -22.93 1.06
C GLU A 363 -16.03 -24.27 0.53
N HIS A 364 -14.81 -24.57 0.96
CA HIS A 364 -14.13 -25.85 0.75
C HIS A 364 -13.80 -26.53 2.08
N ASN A 365 -13.87 -25.79 3.20
CA ASN A 365 -13.58 -26.31 4.52
C ASN A 365 -14.71 -27.20 5.03
N LEU A 366 -14.41 -28.49 5.26
CA LEU A 366 -15.37 -29.49 5.75
C LEU A 366 -15.97 -29.13 7.12
N ASP A 367 -15.23 -28.40 7.96
CA ASP A 367 -15.71 -27.98 9.27
C ASP A 367 -16.83 -26.94 9.18
N VAL A 368 -16.86 -26.12 8.12
CA VAL A 368 -17.99 -25.21 7.83
C VAL A 368 -19.12 -25.97 7.16
N ILE A 369 -18.79 -26.77 6.15
CA ILE A 369 -19.78 -27.51 5.36
C ILE A 369 -20.66 -28.37 6.26
N LYS A 370 -20.07 -29.04 7.26
CA LYS A 370 -20.84 -29.87 8.20
C LYS A 370 -21.77 -29.07 9.14
N GLN A 371 -21.54 -27.77 9.34
CA GLN A 371 -22.44 -26.89 10.11
C GLN A 371 -23.65 -26.41 9.29
N CYS A 372 -23.58 -26.42 7.96
CA CYS A 372 -24.58 -25.78 7.12
C CYS A 372 -25.90 -26.57 7.09
N ASP A 373 -27.02 -25.86 7.10
CA ASP A 373 -28.36 -26.45 7.04
C ASP A 373 -28.67 -27.01 5.65
N TRP A 374 -28.10 -26.41 4.60
CA TRP A 374 -28.30 -26.78 3.20
C TRP A 374 -26.98 -26.77 2.42
N LEU A 375 -26.86 -27.67 1.45
CA LEU A 375 -25.67 -27.82 0.61
C LEU A 375 -26.06 -27.75 -0.87
N ILE A 376 -25.33 -26.93 -1.63
CA ILE A 376 -25.39 -26.87 -3.09
C ILE A 376 -24.00 -27.25 -3.61
N ASP A 377 -23.86 -28.48 -4.11
CA ASP A 377 -22.59 -28.95 -4.65
C ASP A 377 -22.55 -28.77 -6.18
N ILE A 378 -21.55 -28.02 -6.66
CA ILE A 378 -21.38 -27.68 -8.08
C ILE A 378 -20.21 -28.48 -8.66
N GLY A 379 -20.49 -29.35 -9.62
CA GLY A 379 -19.50 -30.25 -10.22
C GLY A 379 -20.06 -31.02 -11.43
N PRO A 380 -19.44 -32.15 -11.84
CA PRO A 380 -18.45 -32.95 -11.09
C PRO A 380 -16.98 -32.52 -11.23
N GLU A 381 -16.61 -31.74 -12.26
CA GLU A 381 -15.23 -31.28 -12.52
C GLU A 381 -15.21 -29.77 -12.85
N ALA A 382 -14.01 -29.19 -13.03
CA ALA A 382 -13.81 -27.79 -13.39
C ALA A 382 -13.92 -27.57 -14.91
N GLY A 383 -14.48 -26.43 -15.34
CA GLY A 383 -14.49 -26.04 -16.76
C GLY A 383 -15.46 -26.84 -17.65
N LYS A 384 -15.07 -27.13 -18.91
CA LYS A 384 -15.89 -27.87 -19.89
C LYS A 384 -15.81 -29.40 -19.73
N GLY A 385 -14.96 -29.89 -18.83
CA GLY A 385 -14.68 -31.31 -18.64
C GLY A 385 -15.70 -31.97 -17.73
N GLY A 386 -16.25 -33.07 -18.22
CA GLY A 386 -16.96 -34.09 -17.46
C GLY A 386 -17.41 -35.16 -18.44
N PRO A 387 -17.37 -36.46 -18.11
CA PRO A 387 -16.28 -37.20 -17.48
C PRO A 387 -15.33 -37.78 -18.54
N HIS A 388 -14.01 -37.76 -18.35
CA HIS A 388 -13.12 -38.62 -19.15
C HIS A 388 -11.96 -39.23 -18.34
N LYS A 389 -12.04 -40.57 -18.23
CA LYS A 389 -11.05 -41.59 -17.85
C LYS A 389 -10.31 -41.38 -16.52
N LYS A 390 -10.46 -42.37 -15.61
CA LYS A 390 -9.56 -42.62 -14.47
C LYS A 390 -8.11 -42.47 -14.93
N ARG A 391 -7.40 -41.45 -14.43
CA ARG A 391 -5.95 -41.38 -14.53
C ARG A 391 -5.34 -42.45 -13.63
N ALA A 392 -4.32 -43.12 -14.14
CA ALA A 392 -3.53 -44.03 -13.31
C ALA A 392 -2.92 -43.23 -12.15
N VAL A 393 -3.04 -43.77 -10.93
CA VAL A 393 -2.45 -43.18 -9.74
C VAL A 393 -0.95 -43.14 -9.93
N TYR A 394 -0.39 -41.94 -10.06
CA TYR A 394 1.06 -41.74 -10.03
C TYR A 394 1.56 -42.12 -8.64
N LYS A 395 2.37 -43.19 -8.56
CA LYS A 395 3.14 -43.52 -7.37
C LYS A 395 4.50 -42.82 -7.52
N PRO A 396 4.83 -41.82 -6.68
CA PRO A 396 6.15 -41.25 -6.70
C PRO A 396 7.15 -42.38 -6.35
N GLN A 397 8.12 -42.59 -7.23
CA GLN A 397 9.34 -43.31 -6.88
C GLN A 397 10.32 -42.25 -6.38
N ASP A 398 10.81 -42.41 -5.16
CA ASP A 398 11.72 -41.46 -4.47
C ASP A 398 13.17 -41.49 -5.02
N GLU A 399 13.38 -41.97 -6.26
CA GLU A 399 14.71 -42.07 -6.84
C GLU A 399 14.84 -41.12 -8.04
N THR A 400 15.59 -40.04 -7.85
CA THR A 400 16.10 -39.17 -8.91
C THR A 400 16.79 -40.01 -9.98
N GLN A 401 16.31 -39.91 -11.21
CA GLN A 401 16.93 -40.58 -12.35
C GLN A 401 18.09 -39.73 -12.89
N ALA A 402 19.08 -40.38 -13.51
CA ALA A 402 20.18 -39.69 -14.15
C ALA A 402 19.65 -38.83 -15.32
N GLY A 403 19.57 -37.51 -15.10
CA GLY A 403 18.99 -36.54 -16.03
C GLY A 403 17.94 -35.61 -15.41
N ASP A 404 17.48 -35.88 -14.17
CA ASP A 404 16.61 -34.97 -13.45
C ASP A 404 17.35 -33.67 -13.11
N LEU A 405 16.82 -32.54 -13.59
CA LEU A 405 17.34 -31.21 -13.31
C LEU A 405 16.85 -30.75 -11.93
N ASP A 406 17.76 -30.20 -11.14
CA ASP A 406 17.40 -29.56 -9.87
C ASP A 406 16.45 -28.39 -10.16
N LEU A 407 15.36 -28.27 -9.41
CA LEU A 407 14.33 -27.24 -9.64
C LEU A 407 14.92 -25.83 -9.48
N ASP A 408 15.94 -25.71 -8.64
CA ASP A 408 16.71 -24.49 -8.40
C ASP A 408 17.70 -24.17 -9.54
N SER A 409 17.95 -25.11 -10.45
CA SER A 409 18.86 -24.95 -11.61
C SER A 409 18.11 -24.65 -12.93
N VAL A 410 16.78 -24.62 -12.91
CA VAL A 410 15.97 -24.34 -14.10
C VAL A 410 15.92 -22.82 -14.35
N GLY A 411 16.69 -22.37 -15.34
CA GLY A 411 16.69 -20.98 -15.82
C GLY A 411 18.00 -20.23 -15.56
N ASP A 412 18.94 -20.83 -14.85
CA ASP A 412 20.28 -20.25 -14.67
C ASP A 412 21.03 -20.19 -16.01
N GLY A 413 21.34 -18.96 -16.43
CA GLY A 413 22.10 -18.69 -17.66
C GLY A 413 21.26 -18.59 -18.94
N VAL A 414 19.92 -18.66 -18.87
CA VAL A 414 19.05 -18.47 -20.04
C VAL A 414 18.63 -16.99 -20.12
N ALA A 415 19.27 -16.23 -21.01
CA ALA A 415 18.81 -14.89 -21.34
C ALA A 415 17.36 -14.96 -21.82
N MET A 416 16.47 -14.22 -21.19
CA MET A 416 15.06 -14.25 -21.55
C MET A 416 14.88 -13.67 -22.97
N PRO A 417 13.83 -14.04 -23.73
CA PRO A 417 13.68 -13.61 -25.13
C PRO A 417 13.78 -12.09 -25.37
N TRP A 418 13.32 -11.28 -24.41
CA TRP A 418 13.43 -9.82 -24.46
C TRP A 418 14.83 -9.28 -24.12
N GLU A 419 15.65 -10.04 -23.40
CA GLU A 419 17.05 -9.70 -23.10
C GLU A 419 17.96 -10.09 -24.27
N ALA A 420 17.59 -11.15 -25.01
CA ALA A 420 18.30 -11.61 -26.20
C ALA A 420 18.06 -10.72 -27.44
N ASP A 421 16.79 -10.38 -27.73
CA ASP A 421 16.42 -9.49 -28.83
C ASP A 421 15.13 -8.73 -28.50
N GLY A 422 15.24 -7.75 -27.61
CA GLY A 422 14.11 -6.97 -27.11
C GLY A 422 13.34 -6.22 -28.20
N ARG A 423 14.03 -5.70 -29.24
CA ARG A 423 13.34 -5.01 -30.35
C ARG A 423 12.45 -5.97 -31.13
N ARG A 424 12.95 -7.16 -31.48
CA ARG A 424 12.13 -8.20 -32.11
C ARG A 424 10.99 -8.67 -31.21
N TRP A 425 11.26 -8.85 -29.91
CA TRP A 425 10.25 -9.23 -28.92
C TRP A 425 9.07 -8.25 -28.91
N HIS A 426 9.36 -6.95 -28.81
CA HIS A 426 8.33 -5.92 -28.69
C HIS A 426 7.68 -5.48 -30.00
N VAL A 427 8.39 -5.55 -31.13
CA VAL A 427 7.85 -5.09 -32.42
C VAL A 427 7.25 -6.25 -33.21
N LYS A 428 7.86 -7.44 -33.20
CA LYS A 428 7.44 -8.56 -34.07
C LYS A 428 6.66 -9.64 -33.32
N GLU A 429 7.19 -10.14 -32.22
CA GLU A 429 6.61 -11.29 -31.51
C GLU A 429 5.40 -10.91 -30.67
N ARG A 430 5.47 -9.75 -30.01
CA ARG A 430 4.38 -9.08 -29.28
C ARG A 430 3.58 -10.06 -28.41
N ILE A 431 4.17 -10.46 -27.29
CA ILE A 431 3.54 -11.40 -26.36
C ILE A 431 3.00 -10.64 -25.12
N GLY A 432 1.73 -10.87 -24.81
CA GLY A 432 1.02 -10.28 -23.70
C GLY A 432 1.43 -10.83 -22.34
N ARG A 433 0.95 -10.19 -21.27
CA ARG A 433 1.26 -10.60 -19.88
C ARG A 433 0.83 -12.03 -19.54
N ASP A 434 -0.26 -12.47 -20.13
CA ASP A 434 -0.82 -13.84 -20.01
C ASP A 434 -0.15 -14.85 -20.95
N GLY A 435 0.85 -14.43 -21.73
CA GLY A 435 1.52 -15.27 -22.73
C GLY A 435 0.78 -15.35 -24.07
N SER A 436 -0.37 -14.69 -24.22
CA SER A 436 -1.10 -14.67 -25.50
C SER A 436 -0.48 -13.69 -26.51
N PRO A 437 -0.58 -13.94 -27.83
CA PRO A 437 -0.13 -12.98 -28.84
C PRO A 437 -0.96 -11.68 -28.78
N CYS A 438 -0.28 -10.54 -28.74
CA CYS A 438 -0.89 -9.23 -28.86
C CYS A 438 -1.36 -8.99 -30.29
N ARG A 439 -2.45 -8.22 -30.40
CA ARG A 439 -3.18 -7.90 -31.63
C ARG A 439 -2.94 -6.48 -32.14
N TRP A 440 -2.36 -5.60 -31.34
CA TRP A 440 -1.97 -4.26 -31.79
C TRP A 440 -0.79 -4.32 -32.79
N ASP A 441 -0.70 -3.32 -33.66
CA ASP A 441 0.27 -3.24 -34.75
C ASP A 441 1.67 -2.83 -34.24
N GLY A 442 2.65 -3.74 -34.41
CA GLY A 442 4.04 -3.51 -34.01
C GLY A 442 4.70 -2.29 -34.67
N ARG A 443 4.23 -1.88 -35.85
CA ARG A 443 4.74 -0.69 -36.56
C ARG A 443 4.56 0.60 -35.76
N ILE A 444 3.55 0.66 -34.89
CA ILE A 444 3.33 1.79 -33.99
C ILE A 444 4.59 2.08 -33.19
N LEU A 445 5.10 1.06 -32.49
CA LEU A 445 6.23 1.23 -31.61
C LEU A 445 7.53 1.47 -32.38
N ASP A 446 7.71 0.77 -33.50
CA ASP A 446 8.91 0.89 -34.33
C ASP A 446 9.07 2.30 -34.92
N GLU A 447 7.97 2.89 -35.42
CA GLU A 447 8.02 4.21 -36.04
C GLU A 447 8.06 5.34 -35.00
N VAL A 448 7.32 5.19 -33.89
CA VAL A 448 7.36 6.17 -32.79
C VAL A 448 8.75 6.22 -32.17
N GLU A 449 9.37 5.07 -31.92
CA GLU A 449 10.73 5.02 -31.39
C GLU A 449 11.74 5.68 -32.33
N ARG A 450 11.69 5.34 -33.64
CA ARG A 450 12.55 5.95 -34.65
C ARG A 450 12.37 7.47 -34.68
N ARG A 451 11.12 7.94 -34.70
CA ARG A 451 10.81 9.38 -34.74
C ARG A 451 11.31 10.11 -33.50
N ILE A 452 11.24 9.51 -32.31
CA ILE A 452 11.78 10.09 -31.07
C ILE A 452 13.31 10.23 -31.18
N GLN A 453 13.99 9.17 -31.61
CA GLN A 453 15.46 9.16 -31.78
C GLN A 453 15.94 10.13 -32.88
N ASP A 454 15.12 10.37 -33.90
CA ASP A 454 15.43 11.37 -34.96
C ASP A 454 15.21 12.82 -34.51
N LEU A 455 14.28 13.06 -33.56
CA LEU A 455 13.84 14.40 -33.18
C LEU A 455 14.66 15.02 -32.03
N GLY A 456 15.21 14.21 -31.13
CA GLY A 456 15.90 14.70 -29.95
C GLY A 456 17.11 13.86 -29.58
N ASP A 457 17.98 14.41 -28.74
CA ASP A 457 19.18 13.74 -28.28
C ASP A 457 18.85 12.86 -27.05
N PHE A 458 18.56 11.59 -27.28
CA PHE A 458 18.17 10.61 -26.24
C PHE A 458 19.16 9.47 -26.10
N ALA A 459 19.16 8.83 -24.92
CA ALA A 459 19.91 7.61 -24.72
C ALA A 459 19.34 6.46 -25.60
N PRO A 460 20.15 5.43 -25.91
CA PRO A 460 19.66 4.26 -26.64
C PRO A 460 18.43 3.65 -26.00
N THR A 461 17.43 3.34 -26.81
CA THR A 461 16.16 2.75 -26.34
C THR A 461 16.42 1.47 -25.55
N ASN A 462 15.90 1.40 -24.32
CA ASN A 462 15.96 0.23 -23.47
C ASN A 462 14.81 -0.72 -23.79
N TRP A 463 15.15 -1.86 -24.40
CA TRP A 463 14.23 -2.95 -24.75
C TRP A 463 14.28 -4.11 -23.74
N ASN A 464 15.08 -3.99 -22.68
CA ASN A 464 15.45 -5.10 -21.80
C ASN A 464 14.41 -5.33 -20.69
N HIS A 465 13.12 -5.42 -21.06
CA HIS A 465 12.05 -5.68 -20.12
C HIS A 465 10.85 -6.35 -20.81
N ARG A 466 10.27 -7.37 -20.20
CA ARG A 466 9.20 -8.20 -20.82
C ARG A 466 8.03 -7.42 -21.44
N SER A 467 7.64 -6.28 -20.88
CA SER A 467 6.38 -5.59 -21.25
C SER A 467 6.49 -4.08 -21.41
N VAL A 468 7.69 -3.51 -21.35
CA VAL A 468 7.89 -2.06 -21.36
C VAL A 468 9.11 -1.73 -22.21
N VAL A 469 8.97 -0.73 -23.08
CA VAL A 469 10.10 -0.14 -23.81
C VAL A 469 10.28 1.28 -23.32
N GLU A 470 11.51 1.65 -22.99
CA GLU A 470 11.83 2.93 -22.36
C GLU A 470 12.86 3.72 -23.19
N VAL A 471 12.64 5.03 -23.32
CA VAL A 471 13.62 5.99 -23.82
C VAL A 471 13.84 7.04 -22.75
N THR A 472 15.10 7.27 -22.37
CA THR A 472 15.52 8.26 -21.37
C THR A 472 16.29 9.41 -22.01
N GLY A 473 16.40 10.53 -21.29
CA GLY A 473 17.38 11.57 -21.65
C GLY A 473 18.82 11.04 -21.62
N GLN A 474 19.77 11.81 -22.17
CA GLN A 474 21.18 11.44 -22.24
C GLN A 474 21.81 11.18 -20.86
N LYS A 475 21.45 11.97 -19.84
CA LYS A 475 21.91 11.73 -18.47
C LYS A 475 20.85 10.95 -17.70
N LYS A 476 21.31 10.05 -16.84
CA LYS A 476 20.44 9.30 -15.92
C LYS A 476 19.58 10.21 -15.02
N SER A 477 20.05 11.43 -14.73
CA SER A 477 19.34 12.48 -13.96
C SER A 477 18.14 13.10 -14.69
N ASP A 478 18.15 13.08 -16.03
CA ASP A 478 17.11 13.70 -16.87
C ASP A 478 15.81 12.89 -16.82
N GLY A 479 15.93 11.61 -16.48
CA GLY A 479 14.83 10.68 -16.33
C GLY A 479 14.29 10.18 -17.67
N TRP A 480 13.20 9.41 -17.60
CA TRP A 480 12.54 8.87 -18.78
C TRP A 480 11.77 9.95 -19.54
N PHE A 481 11.82 9.88 -20.87
CA PHE A 481 11.01 10.68 -21.78
C PHE A 481 9.81 9.89 -22.30
N PHE A 482 10.03 8.64 -22.70
CA PHE A 482 8.99 7.82 -23.33
C PHE A 482 8.93 6.40 -22.74
N HIS A 483 7.71 5.93 -22.50
CA HIS A 483 7.40 4.55 -22.13
C HIS A 483 6.33 3.98 -23.05
N ALA A 484 6.60 2.82 -23.65
CA ALA A 484 5.58 2.04 -24.34
C ALA A 484 5.22 0.79 -23.53
N LEU A 485 3.95 0.68 -23.11
CA LEU A 485 3.42 -0.50 -22.44
C LEU A 485 2.92 -1.49 -23.50
N THR A 486 3.67 -2.56 -23.73
CA THR A 486 3.48 -3.50 -24.85
C THR A 486 2.76 -4.79 -24.46
N GLY A 487 2.60 -5.04 -23.15
CA GLY A 487 2.04 -6.30 -22.62
C GLY A 487 0.50 -6.39 -22.64
N GLU A 488 -0.21 -5.38 -23.12
CA GLU A 488 -1.67 -5.42 -23.29
C GLU A 488 -2.04 -6.05 -24.63
N ARG A 489 -3.06 -6.92 -24.62
CA ARG A 489 -3.41 -7.74 -25.79
C ARG A 489 -3.87 -6.92 -26.98
N TRP A 490 -4.67 -5.87 -26.77
CA TRP A 490 -5.33 -5.15 -27.86
C TRP A 490 -4.75 -3.78 -28.16
N LEU A 491 -4.08 -3.14 -27.20
CA LEU A 491 -3.59 -1.77 -27.34
C LEU A 491 -2.14 -1.69 -26.86
N VAL A 492 -1.35 -0.83 -27.49
CA VAL A 492 -0.10 -0.32 -26.94
C VAL A 492 -0.36 1.06 -26.34
N LYS A 493 0.07 1.27 -25.09
CA LYS A 493 -0.02 2.59 -24.45
C LYS A 493 1.31 3.30 -24.58
N LEU A 494 1.30 4.40 -25.31
CA LEU A 494 2.43 5.29 -25.54
C LEU A 494 2.36 6.42 -24.52
N LYS A 495 3.35 6.52 -23.64
CA LYS A 495 3.45 7.57 -22.62
C LYS A 495 4.63 8.46 -22.91
N PHE A 496 4.40 9.77 -22.89
CA PHE A 496 5.38 10.81 -23.10
C PHE A 496 5.43 11.71 -21.87
N ARG A 497 6.65 12.02 -21.41
CA ARG A 497 6.89 12.97 -20.35
C ARG A 497 7.35 14.29 -20.96
N THR A 498 6.68 15.37 -20.60
CA THR A 498 6.99 16.71 -21.10
C THR A 498 6.77 17.76 -20.00
N GLY A 499 6.97 19.04 -20.31
CA GLY A 499 6.72 20.15 -19.41
C GLY A 499 5.27 20.23 -18.91
N LYS A 500 5.06 20.78 -17.71
CA LYS A 500 3.71 21.03 -17.19
C LYS A 500 2.90 21.93 -18.10
N ARG A 501 1.62 21.56 -18.29
CA ARG A 501 0.63 22.31 -19.08
C ARG A 501 1.01 22.48 -20.55
N THR A 502 1.87 21.60 -21.09
CA THR A 502 2.15 21.56 -22.54
C THR A 502 0.90 21.13 -23.30
N PHE A 503 0.14 20.16 -22.78
CA PHE A 503 -1.06 19.65 -23.43
C PHE A 503 -2.31 19.79 -22.58
N ASN A 504 -3.41 20.20 -23.21
CA ASN A 504 -4.76 20.07 -22.66
C ASN A 504 -5.37 18.74 -23.16
N ARG A 505 -5.94 17.95 -22.24
CA ARG A 505 -6.51 16.64 -22.56
C ARG A 505 -7.60 16.71 -23.62
N ASP A 506 -8.56 17.62 -23.48
CA ASP A 506 -9.76 17.65 -24.32
C ASP A 506 -9.44 18.16 -25.73
N THR A 507 -8.54 19.16 -25.83
CA THR A 507 -8.01 19.64 -27.12
C THR A 507 -7.22 18.55 -27.83
N LEU A 508 -6.28 17.89 -27.13
CA LEU A 508 -5.46 16.85 -27.75
C LEU A 508 -6.30 15.62 -28.15
N ALA A 509 -7.30 15.24 -27.35
CA ALA A 509 -8.21 14.16 -27.71
C ALA A 509 -9.02 14.48 -28.98
N ALA A 510 -9.46 15.74 -29.14
CA ALA A 510 -10.18 16.19 -30.33
C ALA A 510 -9.28 16.27 -31.58
N GLU A 511 -8.03 16.71 -31.43
CA GLU A 511 -7.05 16.79 -32.52
C GLU A 511 -6.62 15.40 -33.03
N LEU A 512 -6.40 14.45 -32.11
CA LEU A 512 -6.01 13.09 -32.50
C LEU A 512 -7.20 12.28 -33.05
N ASP A 513 -8.43 12.65 -32.68
CA ASP A 513 -9.68 12.05 -33.14
C ASP A 513 -9.61 10.51 -33.18
N LEU A 514 -9.29 9.95 -32.02
CA LEU A 514 -9.18 8.50 -31.85
C LEU A 514 -10.54 7.96 -31.38
N PRO A 515 -11.22 7.10 -32.17
CA PRO A 515 -12.53 6.58 -31.79
C PRO A 515 -12.42 5.80 -30.46
N PRO A 516 -13.36 5.95 -29.52
CA PRO A 516 -13.37 5.14 -28.30
C PRO A 516 -13.55 3.64 -28.63
N LEU A 517 -13.20 2.76 -27.70
CA LEU A 517 -13.13 1.31 -27.99
C LEU A 517 -14.48 0.69 -28.37
N ASN A 518 -15.60 1.25 -27.87
CA ASN A 518 -16.95 0.81 -28.24
C ASN A 518 -17.38 1.18 -29.66
N GLU A 519 -16.63 2.01 -30.36
CA GLU A 519 -16.87 2.41 -31.76
C GLU A 519 -15.93 1.67 -32.74
N MET A 520 -15.16 0.70 -32.24
CA MET A 520 -14.22 -0.10 -33.04
C MET A 520 -14.76 -1.52 -33.20
N ASP A 521 -15.13 -1.89 -34.43
CA ASP A 521 -15.68 -3.23 -34.74
C ASP A 521 -14.63 -4.37 -34.65
N ASP A 522 -13.35 -4.01 -34.69
CA ASP A 522 -12.22 -4.95 -34.79
C ASP A 522 -11.63 -5.37 -33.43
N ILE A 523 -12.17 -4.87 -32.31
CA ILE A 523 -11.62 -5.09 -30.96
C ILE A 523 -12.66 -5.69 -30.02
N GLU A 524 -12.34 -6.82 -29.39
CA GLU A 524 -13.12 -7.42 -28.29
C GLU A 524 -12.87 -6.71 -26.95
N ALA A 525 -12.93 -5.38 -26.92
CA ALA A 525 -12.72 -4.57 -25.71
C ALA A 525 -13.77 -3.45 -25.65
N TYR A 526 -14.48 -3.36 -24.52
CA TYR A 526 -15.54 -2.36 -24.33
C TYR A 526 -15.05 -1.20 -23.46
N GLY A 527 -15.24 0.03 -23.94
CA GLY A 527 -14.97 1.24 -23.15
C GLY A 527 -15.20 2.52 -23.94
N SER A 528 -15.99 3.43 -23.36
CA SER A 528 -16.30 4.76 -23.94
C SER A 528 -15.33 5.86 -23.49
N THR A 529 -14.26 5.48 -22.79
CA THR A 529 -13.27 6.42 -22.28
C THR A 529 -12.33 6.88 -23.38
N SER A 530 -11.99 8.18 -23.39
CA SER A 530 -10.98 8.72 -24.30
C SER A 530 -9.67 7.93 -24.21
N ARG A 531 -9.10 7.63 -25.38
CA ARG A 531 -7.80 6.93 -25.51
C ARG A 531 -6.60 7.86 -25.27
N VAL A 532 -6.86 9.13 -24.98
CA VAL A 532 -5.87 10.16 -24.67
C VAL A 532 -6.02 10.60 -23.22
N GLN A 533 -4.92 10.61 -22.47
CA GLN A 533 -4.89 11.08 -21.08
C GLN A 533 -3.75 12.07 -20.89
N CYS A 534 -3.98 13.13 -20.14
CA CYS A 534 -2.94 14.08 -19.73
C CYS A 534 -2.98 14.22 -18.20
N LYS A 535 -1.88 13.93 -17.51
CA LYS A 535 -1.76 14.00 -16.05
C LYS A 535 -0.56 14.85 -15.66
N ASN A 536 -0.76 15.85 -14.81
CA ASN A 536 0.36 16.60 -14.22
C ASN A 536 1.02 15.75 -13.13
N LEU A 537 2.32 15.50 -13.26
CA LEU A 537 3.11 14.76 -12.28
C LEU A 537 3.65 15.70 -11.18
N ARG A 538 4.27 15.15 -10.13
CA ARG A 538 5.04 15.94 -9.16
C ARG A 538 6.25 16.58 -9.86
N GLY A 539 6.67 17.76 -9.40
CA GLY A 539 7.73 18.54 -10.06
C GLY A 539 7.26 19.29 -11.32
N PRO A 540 8.13 19.62 -12.29
CA PRO A 540 7.79 20.40 -13.48
C PRO A 540 7.13 19.61 -14.62
N TRP A 541 6.75 18.35 -14.40
CA TRP A 541 6.42 17.40 -15.48
C TRP A 541 4.92 17.15 -15.68
N GLN A 542 4.55 16.83 -16.91
CA GLN A 542 3.25 16.31 -17.34
C GLN A 542 3.49 14.99 -18.09
N GLU A 543 2.66 14.00 -17.82
CA GLU A 543 2.55 12.74 -18.56
C GLU A 543 1.39 12.86 -19.57
N VAL A 544 1.66 12.53 -20.82
CA VAL A 544 0.68 12.41 -21.90
C VAL A 544 0.66 10.96 -22.34
N GLN A 545 -0.51 10.33 -22.33
CA GLN A 545 -0.69 8.94 -22.73
C GLN A 545 -1.64 8.86 -23.93
N VAL A 546 -1.24 8.10 -24.95
CA VAL A 546 -2.07 7.75 -26.11
C VAL A 546 -2.13 6.23 -26.24
N ALA A 547 -3.33 5.66 -26.30
CA ALA A 547 -3.54 4.22 -26.48
C ALA A 547 -3.91 3.90 -27.95
N ALA A 548 -3.08 3.10 -28.62
CA ALA A 548 -3.20 2.78 -30.04
C ALA A 548 -3.32 1.26 -30.29
N HIS A 549 -4.16 0.88 -31.23
CA HIS A 549 -4.37 -0.44 -31.83
C HIS A 549 -3.67 -0.61 -33.19
N THR A 550 -3.83 0.34 -34.13
CA THR A 550 -3.31 0.22 -35.51
C THR A 550 -2.41 1.39 -35.88
N PHE A 551 -1.41 1.18 -36.74
CA PHE A 551 -0.53 2.28 -37.15
C PHE A 551 -1.29 3.40 -37.88
N LYS A 552 -2.30 3.05 -38.69
CA LYS A 552 -3.09 4.01 -39.47
C LYS A 552 -3.80 5.08 -38.63
N GLU A 553 -4.14 4.77 -37.37
CA GLU A 553 -4.88 5.74 -36.54
C GLU A 553 -3.99 6.82 -35.95
N ILE A 554 -2.69 6.53 -35.79
CA ILE A 554 -1.69 7.46 -35.26
C ILE A 554 -0.81 8.07 -36.35
N ASP A 555 -0.82 7.51 -37.56
CA ASP A 555 -0.12 8.07 -38.72
C ASP A 555 -0.86 9.29 -39.28
N LYS A 556 -1.00 10.31 -38.43
CA LYS A 556 -1.66 11.58 -38.70
C LYS A 556 -0.69 12.73 -38.37
N PRO A 557 -0.69 13.84 -39.14
CA PRO A 557 0.18 14.99 -38.87
C PRO A 557 0.07 15.53 -37.43
N GLU A 558 -1.12 15.48 -36.84
CA GLU A 558 -1.42 15.96 -35.49
C GLU A 558 -0.68 15.15 -34.42
N PHE A 559 -0.60 13.83 -34.60
CA PHE A 559 0.10 12.94 -33.68
C PHE A 559 1.61 13.17 -33.72
N TRP A 560 2.17 13.30 -34.93
CA TRP A 560 3.60 13.57 -35.10
C TRP A 560 4.01 14.95 -34.55
N LYS A 561 3.16 15.97 -34.76
CA LYS A 561 3.31 17.29 -34.16
C LYS A 561 3.26 17.25 -32.62
N MET A 562 2.41 16.38 -32.05
CA MET A 562 2.37 16.17 -30.60
C MET A 562 3.69 15.59 -30.07
N ILE A 563 4.31 14.64 -30.79
CA ILE A 563 5.63 14.10 -30.39
C ILE A 563 6.69 15.21 -30.44
N GLU A 564 6.74 16.01 -31.50
CA GLU A 564 7.66 17.15 -31.62
C GLU A 564 7.52 18.14 -30.45
N GLN A 565 6.29 18.49 -30.10
CA GLN A 565 6.00 19.36 -28.95
C GLN A 565 6.38 18.70 -27.62
N ALA A 566 6.18 17.39 -27.49
CA ALA A 566 6.57 16.65 -26.29
C ALA A 566 8.09 16.64 -26.11
N VAL A 567 8.86 16.37 -27.16
CA VAL A 567 10.33 16.39 -27.20
C VAL A 567 10.84 17.80 -26.85
N ALA A 568 10.39 18.83 -27.56
CA ALA A 568 10.80 20.21 -27.28
C ALA A 568 10.46 20.64 -25.85
N GLY A 569 9.30 20.20 -25.35
CA GLY A 569 8.89 20.45 -23.96
C GLY A 569 9.75 19.70 -22.94
N PHE A 570 10.26 18.51 -23.26
CA PHE A 570 11.18 17.75 -22.40
C PHE A 570 12.58 18.37 -22.40
N GLU A 571 13.13 18.66 -23.58
CA GLU A 571 14.46 19.28 -23.75
C GLU A 571 14.56 20.65 -23.10
N LYS A 572 13.48 21.45 -23.11
CA LYS A 572 13.45 22.74 -22.42
C LYS A 572 13.68 22.62 -20.90
N PHE A 573 13.34 21.48 -20.30
CA PHE A 573 13.56 21.22 -18.87
C PHE A 573 14.89 20.52 -18.60
N VAL A 574 15.37 19.67 -19.50
CA VAL A 574 16.67 19.00 -19.42
C VAL A 574 17.84 19.95 -19.74
N GLY A 575 17.64 20.87 -20.68
CA GLY A 575 18.61 21.89 -21.10
C GLY A 575 18.64 23.16 -20.23
N ARG A 576 17.78 23.25 -19.19
CA ARG A 576 17.99 24.25 -18.14
C ARG A 576 19.12 23.75 -17.26
N GLU A 577 20.29 24.38 -17.41
CA GLU A 577 21.43 24.24 -16.50
C GLU A 577 20.97 23.93 -15.07
N GLU A 578 21.40 22.76 -14.59
CA GLU A 578 21.29 22.35 -13.20
C GLU A 578 21.92 23.43 -12.32
N LYS A 579 21.12 24.37 -11.81
CA LYS A 579 21.43 24.90 -10.48
C LYS A 579 21.17 23.75 -9.53
N LYS A 580 22.23 23.04 -9.16
CA LYS A 580 22.17 21.97 -8.14
C LYS A 580 21.35 22.50 -6.97
N PRO A 581 20.42 21.72 -6.39
CA PRO A 581 19.62 22.15 -5.24
C PRO A 581 20.49 22.66 -4.08
N GLU A 582 21.72 22.14 -3.97
CA GLU A 582 22.76 22.60 -3.06
C GLU A 582 23.16 24.07 -3.27
N ASP A 583 23.17 24.58 -4.50
CA ASP A 583 23.54 25.96 -4.86
C ASP A 583 22.37 26.95 -4.71
N LEU A 584 21.16 26.44 -4.45
CA LEU A 584 19.99 27.22 -4.04
C LEU A 584 19.83 27.26 -2.51
N MET A 585 20.74 26.62 -1.77
CA MET A 585 20.69 26.65 -0.32
C MET A 585 20.81 28.08 0.20
N PRO A 586 19.94 28.53 1.12
CA PRO A 586 19.92 29.91 1.58
C PRO A 586 21.28 30.46 2.04
N TRP A 587 22.16 29.63 2.59
CA TRP A 587 23.50 30.03 3.01
C TRP A 587 24.51 30.20 1.87
N LYS A 588 24.42 29.38 0.80
CA LYS A 588 25.23 29.60 -0.42
C LYS A 588 24.74 30.82 -1.22
N VAL A 589 23.42 31.05 -1.25
CA VAL A 589 22.82 32.18 -1.98
C VAL A 589 23.01 33.51 -1.24
N LEU A 590 22.82 33.52 0.09
CA LEU A 590 22.95 34.74 0.89
C LEU A 590 24.38 34.97 1.41
N GLY A 591 25.24 33.95 1.39
CA GLY A 591 26.61 34.00 1.87
C GLY A 591 26.69 34.52 3.30
N GLN A 592 27.54 35.53 3.51
CA GLN A 592 27.72 36.23 4.79
C GLN A 592 26.39 36.68 5.44
N LYS A 593 25.41 37.15 4.65
CA LYS A 593 24.11 37.60 5.17
C LYS A 593 23.32 36.49 5.87
N TRP A 594 23.50 35.23 5.47
CA TRP A 594 22.89 34.10 6.18
C TRP A 594 23.48 33.94 7.57
N HIS A 595 24.80 34.05 7.70
CA HIS A 595 25.51 33.80 8.95
C HIS A 595 25.24 34.89 10.00
N LEU A 596 25.06 36.14 9.56
CA LEU A 596 24.62 37.26 10.39
C LEU A 596 23.12 37.21 10.76
N ALA A 597 22.30 36.54 9.95
CA ALA A 597 20.87 36.45 10.22
C ALA A 597 20.55 35.55 11.44
N ARG A 598 19.52 35.91 12.21
CA ARG A 598 18.96 35.06 13.29
C ARG A 598 18.25 33.80 12.76
N LYS A 599 18.04 33.69 11.44
CA LYS A 599 17.51 32.49 10.79
C LYS A 599 18.61 31.42 10.68
N GLY A 600 18.29 30.17 11.02
CA GLY A 600 19.23 29.04 10.96
C GLY A 600 19.76 28.54 12.31
N PHE A 601 19.46 29.24 13.41
CA PHE A 601 19.69 28.74 14.78
C PHE A 601 18.67 27.65 15.15
N THR A 602 19.03 26.78 16.09
CA THR A 602 18.16 25.71 16.61
C THR A 602 16.88 26.31 17.24
N PRO A 603 15.67 25.90 16.82
CA PRO A 603 14.42 26.41 17.37
C PRO A 603 14.35 26.25 18.89
N GLY A 604 13.88 27.28 19.60
CA GLY A 604 13.70 27.24 21.06
C GLY A 604 14.90 27.67 21.90
N LYS A 605 16.06 27.98 21.30
CA LYS A 605 17.22 28.54 22.02
C LYS A 605 17.36 30.05 21.81
N LYS A 606 17.59 30.81 22.88
CA LYS A 606 17.90 32.25 22.84
C LYS A 606 19.39 32.44 22.51
N VAL A 607 19.69 33.24 21.49
CA VAL A 607 21.09 33.55 21.12
C VAL A 607 21.67 34.57 22.09
N LYS A 608 22.86 34.31 22.63
CA LYS A 608 23.53 35.07 23.70
C LYS A 608 24.56 36.08 23.22
N TRP A 609 24.95 36.04 21.95
CA TRP A 609 25.93 36.95 21.34
C TRP A 609 25.29 37.83 20.25
N ASP A 610 25.92 38.98 20.01
CA ASP A 610 25.48 40.00 19.06
C ASP A 610 26.10 39.76 17.66
N PRO A 611 25.35 39.88 16.54
CA PRO A 611 25.90 39.87 15.20
C PRO A 611 27.17 40.71 15.00
N GLU A 612 27.31 41.84 15.68
CA GLU A 612 28.52 42.69 15.65
C GLU A 612 29.80 41.89 15.95
N LEU A 613 29.75 40.98 16.93
CA LEU A 613 30.88 40.08 17.27
C LEU A 613 31.36 39.26 16.07
N LEU A 614 30.44 38.78 15.24
CA LEU A 614 30.79 37.97 14.07
C LEU A 614 31.35 38.84 12.93
N GLU A 615 30.87 40.07 12.78
CA GLU A 615 31.39 41.01 11.79
C GLU A 615 32.84 41.38 12.11
N ASP A 616 33.11 41.79 13.36
CA ASP A 616 34.45 42.15 13.84
C ASP A 616 35.43 40.98 13.72
N LEU A 617 35.00 39.76 14.07
CA LEU A 617 35.84 38.56 13.95
C LEU A 617 36.17 38.22 12.48
N LEU A 618 35.21 38.40 11.57
CA LEU A 618 35.41 38.17 10.14
C LEU A 618 36.36 39.21 9.54
N GLU A 619 36.29 40.47 9.99
CA GLU A 619 37.19 41.54 9.57
C GLU A 619 38.62 41.28 10.05
N LEU A 620 38.80 40.96 11.34
CA LEU A 620 40.10 40.65 11.93
C LEU A 620 40.80 39.47 11.22
N ILE A 621 40.06 38.40 10.91
CA ILE A 621 40.60 37.25 10.15
C ILE A 621 40.92 37.64 8.71
N ALA A 622 40.14 38.53 8.09
CA ALA A 622 40.37 38.99 6.73
C ALA A 622 41.63 39.86 6.64
N GLU A 623 41.85 40.76 7.60
CA GLU A 623 43.07 41.57 7.74
C GLU A 623 44.31 40.68 7.92
N ALA A 624 44.20 39.63 8.73
CA ALA A 624 45.29 38.67 8.93
C ALA A 624 45.60 37.83 7.68
N THR A 625 44.64 37.67 6.76
CA THR A 625 44.79 36.85 5.56
C THR A 625 44.39 37.59 4.28
N PRO A 626 45.14 38.61 3.81
CA PRO A 626 44.74 39.43 2.67
C PRO A 626 44.48 38.67 1.35
N GLY A 627 45.12 37.51 1.17
CA GLY A 627 44.92 36.62 0.01
C GLY A 627 43.94 35.47 0.24
N GLY A 628 43.29 35.39 1.39
CA GLY A 628 42.38 34.29 1.74
C GLY A 628 40.95 34.48 1.26
N GLU A 629 40.22 33.37 1.04
CA GLU A 629 38.82 33.38 0.61
C GLU A 629 37.91 32.77 1.69
N TYR A 630 36.74 33.38 1.91
CA TYR A 630 35.68 32.79 2.74
C TYR A 630 34.78 31.86 1.91
N LEU A 631 34.70 30.60 2.30
CA LEU A 631 33.79 29.62 1.70
C LEU A 631 32.48 29.50 2.51
N TRP A 632 31.40 29.97 1.90
CA TRP A 632 30.04 30.00 2.47
C TRP A 632 29.20 28.78 2.06
N ASN A 633 29.79 27.59 2.10
CA ASN A 633 29.17 26.36 1.58
C ASN A 633 28.38 25.57 2.64
N ASN A 634 28.44 25.98 3.91
CA ASN A 634 27.83 25.27 5.04
C ASN A 634 26.82 26.14 5.80
N LYS A 635 25.73 25.53 6.28
CA LYS A 635 24.65 26.21 7.02
C LYS A 635 25.10 26.83 8.35
N VAL A 636 26.13 26.27 8.97
CA VAL A 636 26.56 26.54 10.36
C VAL A 636 27.99 27.06 10.43
N LEU A 637 28.86 26.60 9.53
CA LEU A 637 30.29 26.87 9.52
C LEU A 637 30.66 27.82 8.37
N VAL A 638 31.70 28.62 8.58
CA VAL A 638 32.35 29.43 7.55
C VAL A 638 33.81 29.04 7.55
N HIS A 639 34.33 28.65 6.39
CA HIS A 639 35.74 28.29 6.27
C HIS A 639 36.53 29.45 5.66
N ARG A 640 37.74 29.68 6.16
CA ARG A 640 38.73 30.58 5.56
C ARG A 640 39.83 29.76 4.91
N MET A 641 39.94 29.86 3.59
CA MET A 641 41.01 29.24 2.81
C MET A 641 42.16 30.21 2.67
N VAL A 642 43.39 29.72 2.78
CA VAL A 642 44.61 30.49 2.54
C VAL A 642 45.32 29.91 1.32
N PRO A 643 45.87 30.74 0.41
CA PRO A 643 46.58 30.25 -0.77
C PRO A 643 47.71 29.28 -0.40
N GLY A 644 47.78 28.14 -1.09
CA GLY A 644 48.82 27.12 -0.87
C GLY A 644 48.48 26.03 0.16
N GLN A 645 47.32 26.09 0.82
CA GLN A 645 46.85 25.01 1.71
C GLN A 645 45.61 24.30 1.15
N PRO A 646 45.57 22.95 1.15
CA PRO A 646 44.42 22.20 0.65
C PRO A 646 43.23 22.22 1.62
N ASP A 647 43.48 22.46 2.90
CA ASP A 647 42.48 22.47 3.97
C ASP A 647 42.24 23.89 4.51
N PRO A 648 41.08 24.16 5.12
CA PRO A 648 40.79 25.47 5.70
C PRO A 648 41.68 25.76 6.91
N TRP A 649 42.34 26.91 6.88
CA TRP A 649 43.18 27.40 7.97
C TRP A 649 42.32 27.82 9.17
N ALA A 650 41.22 28.55 8.93
CA ALA A 650 40.27 28.93 9.98
C ALA A 650 38.86 28.40 9.67
N THR A 651 38.13 28.00 10.71
CA THR A 651 36.72 27.61 10.65
C THR A 651 35.95 28.33 11.74
N ILE A 652 34.93 29.09 11.35
CA ILE A 652 34.10 29.88 12.26
C ILE A 652 32.73 29.22 12.38
N VAL A 653 32.34 28.86 13.60
CA VAL A 653 31.03 28.28 13.92
C VAL A 653 30.07 29.41 14.28
N THR A 654 29.10 29.65 13.41
CA THR A 654 28.23 30.85 13.46
C THR A 654 26.80 30.60 13.92
N LYS A 655 26.35 29.33 14.03
CA LYS A 655 24.97 28.98 14.44
C LYS A 655 24.89 28.25 15.77
N ARG A 656 25.78 28.61 16.71
CA ARG A 656 25.68 28.21 18.12
C ARG A 656 25.02 29.32 18.92
N ALA A 657 24.05 28.98 19.77
CA ALA A 657 23.30 29.98 20.50
C ALA A 657 24.11 30.67 21.61
N GLU A 658 25.18 30.04 22.12
CA GLU A 658 25.88 30.49 23.33
C GLU A 658 27.11 31.34 23.04
N ASN A 659 27.83 31.07 21.95
CA ASN A 659 29.06 31.75 21.55
C ASN A 659 29.32 31.60 20.05
N VAL A 660 30.26 32.39 19.54
CA VAL A 660 30.93 32.18 18.24
C VAL A 660 32.24 31.43 18.50
N GLU A 661 32.47 30.32 17.80
CA GLU A 661 33.71 29.54 17.95
C GLU A 661 34.60 29.74 16.72
N LEU A 662 35.85 30.16 16.94
CA LEU A 662 36.92 30.19 15.95
C LEU A 662 37.81 28.98 16.16
N ALA A 663 37.96 28.15 15.13
CA ALA A 663 38.89 27.03 15.10
C ALA A 663 40.02 27.33 14.11
N LEU A 664 41.26 27.39 14.57
CA LEU A 664 42.47 27.57 13.75
C LEU A 664 43.23 26.26 13.65
N ASN A 665 43.53 25.82 12.43
CA ASN A 665 44.29 24.60 12.17
C ASN A 665 45.76 24.96 11.91
N GLY A 666 46.68 24.28 12.60
CA GLY A 666 48.11 24.50 12.49
C GLY A 666 48.91 23.20 12.63
N PRO A 667 50.23 23.25 12.35
CA PRO A 667 51.12 22.10 12.46
C PRO A 667 51.19 21.58 13.91
N LYS A 668 51.33 20.27 14.04
CA LYS A 668 51.30 19.58 15.33
C LYS A 668 52.44 20.03 16.25
N GLY A 669 52.11 20.34 17.50
CA GLY A 669 53.04 20.77 18.54
C GLY A 669 53.52 22.22 18.43
N ALA A 670 53.01 23.00 17.47
CA ALA A 670 53.48 24.35 17.22
C ALA A 670 52.92 25.41 18.18
N VAL A 671 51.84 25.08 18.90
CA VAL A 671 51.15 25.99 19.83
C VAL A 671 50.83 25.24 21.13
N GLN A 672 51.01 25.91 22.27
CA GLN A 672 50.65 25.37 23.58
C GLN A 672 49.45 26.13 24.18
N LEU A 673 48.59 25.43 24.93
CA LEU A 673 47.36 26.00 25.50
C LEU A 673 47.59 27.31 26.28
N GLY A 674 48.68 27.40 27.05
CA GLY A 674 49.02 28.60 27.83
C GLY A 674 49.29 29.87 27.00
N GLN A 675 49.56 29.74 25.69
CA GLN A 675 49.83 30.86 24.79
C GLN A 675 48.57 31.57 24.30
N PHE A 676 47.39 30.96 24.46
CA PHE A 676 46.14 31.50 23.95
C PHE A 676 44.93 31.34 24.89
N ALA A 677 45.10 30.65 26.03
CA ALA A 677 44.02 30.38 26.98
C ALA A 677 43.32 31.66 27.50
N ALA A 678 44.03 32.78 27.57
CA ALA A 678 43.49 34.07 28.03
C ALA A 678 42.84 34.91 26.92
N LEU A 679 42.91 34.47 25.66
CA LEU A 679 42.46 35.25 24.49
C LEU A 679 40.95 35.13 24.22
N ALA A 680 40.24 34.25 24.93
CA ALA A 680 38.83 33.97 24.71
C ALA A 680 38.11 33.58 26.01
N SER A 681 36.77 33.62 26.01
CA SER A 681 35.96 33.20 27.16
C SER A 681 36.16 31.72 27.51
N ASP A 682 36.48 30.92 26.50
CA ASP A 682 36.82 29.51 26.61
C ASP A 682 37.74 29.13 25.45
N ALA A 683 38.80 28.38 25.77
CA ALA A 683 39.88 28.08 24.85
C ALA A 683 40.33 26.62 25.02
N GLU A 684 40.46 25.89 23.92
CA GLU A 684 40.75 24.46 23.90
C GLU A 684 41.79 24.15 22.82
N LEU A 685 42.76 23.30 23.14
CA LEU A 685 43.70 22.72 22.17
C LEU A 685 43.25 21.29 21.85
N ASP A 686 42.86 21.03 20.62
CA ASP A 686 42.50 19.69 20.15
C ASP A 686 43.67 19.06 19.39
N THR A 687 44.34 18.10 20.03
CA THR A 687 45.49 17.36 19.49
C THR A 687 45.12 15.95 19.03
N ARG A 688 43.81 15.63 18.88
CA ARG A 688 43.34 14.27 18.55
C ARG A 688 43.69 13.84 17.14
N ARG A 689 43.97 14.79 16.24
CA ARG A 689 44.36 14.49 14.86
C ARG A 689 45.85 14.16 14.79
N GLU A 690 46.19 13.19 13.94
CA GLU A 690 47.57 12.74 13.81
C GLU A 690 48.44 13.76 13.06
N ASP A 691 47.83 14.51 12.14
CA ASP A 691 48.47 15.40 11.16
C ASP A 691 48.52 16.88 11.56
N ARG A 692 47.68 17.33 12.51
CA ARG A 692 47.53 18.75 12.85
C ARG A 692 46.96 18.95 14.27
N ASP A 693 47.19 20.14 14.82
CA ASP A 693 46.50 20.61 16.02
C ASP A 693 45.43 21.67 15.64
N THR A 694 44.33 21.69 16.38
CA THR A 694 43.27 22.70 16.21
C THR A 694 43.12 23.51 17.48
N VAL A 695 43.41 24.81 17.40
CA VAL A 695 43.14 25.80 18.45
C VAL A 695 41.69 26.24 18.34
N ARG A 696 40.88 26.04 19.39
CA ARG A 696 39.50 26.53 19.45
C ARG A 696 39.38 27.68 20.45
N LEU A 697 38.85 28.80 20.01
CA LEU A 697 38.57 30.00 20.80
C LEU A 697 37.07 30.30 20.73
N ARG A 698 36.42 30.51 21.88
CA ARG A 698 34.98 30.81 21.96
C ARG A 698 34.75 32.22 22.50
N PHE A 699 33.96 33.00 21.79
CA PHE A 699 33.67 34.40 22.10
C PHE A 699 32.17 34.59 22.36
N ASP A 700 31.83 35.35 23.40
CA ASP A 700 30.46 35.65 23.83
C ASP A 700 30.10 37.15 23.72
N SER A 701 31.08 38.07 23.70
CA SER A 701 30.89 39.50 23.42
C SER A 701 31.99 40.11 22.52
N PRO A 702 31.69 41.19 21.78
CA PRO A 702 32.68 41.91 20.96
C PRO A 702 33.89 42.43 21.75
N ASP A 703 33.71 42.78 23.03
CA ASP A 703 34.79 43.28 23.89
C ASP A 703 35.95 42.28 23.98
N ALA A 704 35.66 40.98 23.89
CA ALA A 704 36.67 39.92 23.91
C ALA A 704 37.62 39.95 22.69
N LEU A 705 37.21 40.57 21.58
CA LEU A 705 38.04 40.72 20.38
C LEU A 705 38.99 41.92 20.44
N THR A 706 38.74 42.89 21.32
CA THR A 706 39.54 44.11 21.46
C THR A 706 40.82 43.92 22.29
N SER A 707 41.10 42.70 22.77
CA SER A 707 42.36 42.40 23.43
C SER A 707 43.53 42.63 22.46
N SER A 708 44.55 43.36 22.89
CA SER A 708 45.72 43.68 22.05
C SER A 708 46.49 42.44 21.58
N GLU A 709 46.29 41.30 22.23
CA GLU A 709 47.06 40.07 22.01
C GLU A 709 46.42 39.12 20.96
N LEU A 710 45.11 39.22 20.71
CA LEU A 710 44.41 38.32 19.78
C LEU A 710 44.84 38.53 18.31
N PRO A 711 44.91 39.76 17.76
CA PRO A 711 45.41 39.98 16.41
C PRO A 711 46.85 39.47 16.22
N GLU A 712 47.74 39.75 17.17
CA GLU A 712 49.14 39.29 17.14
C GLU A 712 49.22 37.75 17.14
N PHE A 713 48.41 37.09 17.95
CA PHE A 713 48.34 35.63 17.99
C PHE A 713 47.89 35.04 16.64
N ILE A 714 46.86 35.62 16.02
CA ILE A 714 46.32 35.13 14.75
C ILE A 714 47.35 35.29 13.61
N HIS A 715 48.06 36.41 13.55
CA HIS A 715 49.16 36.61 12.60
C HIS A 715 50.27 35.58 12.80
N ARG A 716 50.74 35.40 14.05
CA ARG A 716 51.79 34.42 14.36
C ARG A 716 51.36 32.99 14.05
N HIS A 717 50.12 32.64 14.34
CA HIS A 717 49.56 31.32 14.04
C HIS A 717 49.52 31.05 12.53
N LEU A 718 49.16 32.06 11.73
CA LEU A 718 49.16 31.96 10.27
C LEU A 718 50.57 31.73 9.72
N GLU A 719 51.56 32.51 10.16
CA GLU A 719 52.95 32.39 9.70
C GLU A 719 53.49 30.97 9.91
N VAL A 720 53.30 30.43 11.12
CA VAL A 720 53.70 29.08 11.48
C VAL A 720 52.97 28.02 10.62
N SER A 721 51.70 28.25 10.31
CA SER A 721 50.90 27.34 9.50
C SER A 721 51.28 27.36 8.02
N VAL A 722 51.67 28.52 7.48
CA VAL A 722 52.12 28.66 6.09
C VAL A 722 53.55 28.15 5.91
N SER A 723 54.44 28.42 6.87
CA SER A 723 55.83 27.91 6.83
C SER A 723 55.94 26.39 7.03
N GLY A 724 55.02 25.78 7.80
CA GLY A 724 55.00 24.34 8.04
C GLY A 724 54.44 23.49 6.88
N ALA A 725 53.72 24.10 5.93
CA ALA A 725 53.12 23.38 4.79
C ALA A 725 54.12 23.02 3.66
N GLY A 726 55.38 23.49 3.77
CA GLY A 726 56.44 23.27 2.79
C GLY A 726 57.57 22.33 3.25
N ALA A 727 57.37 21.54 4.30
CA ALA A 727 58.35 20.58 4.83
C ALA A 727 57.93 19.13 4.59
#